data_AF-A0A956D2R3-F1
#
_entry.id   AF-A0A956D2R3-F1
#
_cell.length_a   1.000
_cell.length_b   1.000
_cell.length_c   1.000
_cell.angle_alpha   90.00
_cell.angle_beta   90.00
_cell.angle_gamma   90.00
#
_symmetry.space_group_name_H-M   'P 1'
#
loop_
_entity.id
_entity.type
_entity.pdbx_description
1 polymer ?
#
loop_
_entity_poly.entity_id
_entity_poly.type
_entity_poly.pdbx_seq_one_letter_code
_entity_poly.pdbx_strand_id
1 'polypeptide(L)'
;MARFTRRDLDTEFDLATGELHTFELKELFGYVLEVDSVHFHYNSAVLLPNNEAPPGESPPPSVGDEEAEEAAGDGEDEGPSEQDLAAPGLAILRAVYVHAGDNPSQKILITGHTDTSGGAASNVTLAHKRAMSFKHALLGEKDEWVAIADGQHRVEDYQQILEWISKVWAADCDPDGVDNVHGPKTTRAVENFQTLYNEEFEADIGVDGVVGPETWGAIFDVYMEILADILDVDVDQLPAERAKLKFLDDSKAGVGCGEHFPVDLPGVDGRRSALNRRCQVLFFDPGEEPLLDCHPAADQCNPDQCEIYEKRFHFFWPIDPEPIPLLPRYRLDVELGDIDKLATPIVNENHADAGVRERLQAIGFLYSPLNHAQIGIRAEEAWKHFKKVFNKNDDASAVAHLRDRVEQLIVDQKALPPKGELKKLRVPGAYCVTPEQYTAGFFGSNGGGHRYTEERTVWRNNPSIGRVPILGKLEAKFRRGWRPAGGVTLHFQLDDPDPIPAGHACAAEPLRQASTTSTNKNDAPPPTNVTFNMTGHPHQYVDGLITSKPDTKPLANNVHKDFGGKRGDTVHGTDVTKNLWEVGNRRAHFHDELHYNDSSASTHTHAIKADTNDQGHAVGILMPSWMGGDRFKLRVFVDPLRGRPSNGRTKPAVVKETGTLVVWRIFRISKYLRWPYPAGTTAQQKARCYGDLDDFDMNAISTEYKRAWLDVELETDAQSPTNITAAEHRAAIQWAKANAAPATSQRYDLSALILETGTSAGVIELRTAAQYDAAPKAAPAPPGGWPTASGDPNYWANMSVVFHAMKTEFLHYFSKNAISGLTILQAPAVTNFTPSP
;
A
#
# COMPACT_ATOMS: atom_id res chain seq x y z
N MET A 1 58.76 -35.93 28.09
CA MET A 1 58.36 -34.59 27.61
C MET A 1 57.86 -33.82 28.81
N ALA A 2 58.57 -32.78 29.24
CA ALA A 2 58.17 -31.93 30.35
C ALA A 2 57.47 -30.69 29.78
N ARG A 3 56.25 -30.44 30.24
CA ARG A 3 55.47 -29.23 29.90
C ARG A 3 55.61 -28.23 31.03
N PHE A 4 55.90 -27.00 30.67
CA PHE A 4 56.04 -25.91 31.64
C PHE A 4 55.50 -24.62 31.03
N THR A 5 55.07 -23.73 31.90
CA THR A 5 54.59 -22.40 31.57
C THR A 5 55.68 -21.40 31.91
N ARG A 6 55.46 -20.12 31.58
CA ARG A 6 56.39 -19.06 31.96
C ARG A 6 56.47 -18.82 33.48
N ARG A 7 55.51 -19.33 34.25
CA ARG A 7 55.55 -19.34 35.72
C ARG A 7 56.63 -20.27 36.27
N ASP A 8 57.03 -21.25 35.47
CA ASP A 8 58.00 -22.27 35.85
C ASP A 8 59.42 -21.90 35.41
N LEU A 9 59.68 -20.66 34.97
CA LEU A 9 60.98 -20.20 34.46
C LEU A 9 62.14 -20.45 35.43
N ASP A 10 61.87 -20.39 36.74
CA ASP A 10 62.86 -20.62 37.79
C ASP A 10 62.81 -22.06 38.36
N THR A 11 62.06 -22.97 37.72
CA THR A 11 61.97 -24.36 38.16
C THR A 11 63.18 -25.16 37.70
N GLU A 12 63.89 -25.78 38.64
CA GLU A 12 65.02 -26.67 38.35
C GLU A 12 64.53 -28.08 37.98
N PHE A 13 65.18 -28.71 36.98
CA PHE A 13 64.83 -30.06 36.50
C PHE A 13 66.03 -31.01 36.61
N ASP A 14 65.85 -32.13 37.31
CA ASP A 14 66.82 -33.22 37.37
C ASP A 14 66.61 -34.21 36.21
N LEU A 15 67.56 -34.30 35.28
CA LEU A 15 67.46 -35.13 34.07
C LEU A 15 68.66 -36.05 33.88
N ALA A 16 68.40 -37.26 33.36
CA ALA A 16 69.43 -38.24 33.08
C ALA A 16 70.37 -37.78 31.94
N THR A 17 71.68 -37.85 32.17
CA THR A 17 72.70 -37.50 31.17
C THR A 17 72.79 -38.57 30.08
N GLY A 18 72.92 -38.13 28.81
CA GLY A 18 73.05 -39.03 27.64
C GLY A 18 71.73 -39.43 26.97
N GLU A 19 70.58 -38.98 27.48
CA GLU A 19 69.26 -39.20 26.88
C GLU A 19 68.74 -37.93 26.16
N LEU A 20 67.86 -38.11 25.18
CA LEU A 20 67.16 -37.01 24.52
C LEU A 20 65.97 -36.56 25.39
N HIS A 21 65.99 -35.31 25.81
CA HIS A 21 64.89 -34.69 26.55
C HIS A 21 64.14 -33.69 25.67
N THR A 22 62.81 -33.69 25.78
CA THR A 22 61.94 -32.73 25.08
C THR A 22 61.22 -31.86 26.09
N PHE A 23 61.32 -30.56 25.87
CA PHE A 23 60.76 -29.49 26.67
C PHE A 23 59.74 -28.74 25.82
N GLU A 24 58.55 -28.50 26.37
CA GLU A 24 57.48 -27.75 25.71
C GLU A 24 57.09 -26.58 26.61
N LEU A 25 57.42 -25.36 26.16
CA LEU A 25 56.91 -24.13 26.75
C LEU A 25 55.48 -23.92 26.24
N LYS A 26 54.51 -23.94 27.15
CA LYS A 26 53.11 -23.70 26.84
C LYS A 26 52.80 -22.22 27.03
N GLU A 27 52.34 -21.57 25.96
CA GLU A 27 51.68 -20.26 26.05
C GLU A 27 50.30 -20.43 26.68
N LEU A 28 49.85 -19.42 27.43
CA LEU A 28 48.51 -19.41 27.99
C LEU A 28 47.54 -18.81 26.98
N PHE A 29 46.33 -19.35 26.91
CA PHE A 29 45.32 -18.92 25.95
C PHE A 29 44.09 -18.37 26.66
N GLY A 30 43.53 -17.31 26.11
CA GLY A 30 42.22 -16.81 26.50
C GLY A 30 41.41 -16.37 25.30
N TYR A 31 40.17 -15.97 25.56
CA TYR A 31 39.32 -15.31 24.59
C TYR A 31 39.01 -13.91 25.05
N VAL A 32 38.96 -12.95 24.14
CA VAL A 32 38.67 -11.55 24.44
C VAL A 32 37.46 -11.09 23.67
N LEU A 33 36.51 -10.52 24.38
CA LEU A 33 35.43 -9.74 23.79
C LEU A 33 35.69 -8.27 24.10
N GLU A 34 36.02 -7.51 23.08
CA GLU A 34 36.30 -6.08 23.19
C GLU A 34 35.00 -5.29 23.38
N VAL A 35 34.98 -4.44 24.39
CA VAL A 35 33.96 -3.42 24.59
C VAL A 35 34.53 -2.12 24.06
N ASP A 36 34.21 -1.85 22.79
CA ASP A 36 34.84 -0.80 22.02
C ASP A 36 34.70 0.58 22.64
N SER A 37 35.62 1.45 22.22
CA SER A 37 35.78 2.80 22.73
C SER A 37 34.57 3.73 22.61
N VAL A 38 33.70 3.45 21.66
CA VAL A 38 32.45 4.17 21.42
C VAL A 38 31.37 3.83 22.46
N HIS A 39 31.63 2.87 23.36
CA HIS A 39 30.73 2.53 24.46
C HIS A 39 30.98 3.35 25.73
N PHE A 40 32.05 4.16 25.77
CA PHE A 40 32.36 5.04 26.89
C PHE A 40 32.93 6.38 26.40
N HIS A 41 32.21 7.47 26.64
CA HIS A 41 32.72 8.81 26.34
C HIS A 41 33.94 9.21 27.18
N TYR A 42 34.59 10.28 26.75
CA TYR A 42 35.73 10.86 27.45
C TYR A 42 35.39 11.25 28.89
N ASN A 43 36.14 10.70 29.85
CA ASN A 43 35.93 10.89 31.30
C ASN A 43 34.53 10.47 31.79
N SER A 44 33.88 9.55 31.06
CA SER A 44 32.64 8.88 31.47
C SER A 44 32.90 7.42 31.85
N ALA A 45 32.09 6.91 32.77
CA ALA A 45 31.97 5.49 33.09
C ALA A 45 30.58 4.92 32.76
N VAL A 46 29.73 5.66 32.03
CA VAL A 46 28.42 5.17 31.58
C VAL A 46 28.62 4.23 30.40
N LEU A 47 28.06 3.01 30.51
CA LEU A 47 27.99 2.07 29.39
C LEU A 47 26.94 2.56 28.38
N LEU A 48 27.37 2.90 27.17
CA LEU A 48 26.47 3.33 26.09
C LEU A 48 25.85 2.12 25.37
N PRO A 49 24.61 2.23 24.87
CA PRO A 49 23.86 1.10 24.33
C PRO A 49 24.15 0.84 22.85
N ASN A 50 24.73 1.82 22.13
CA ASN A 50 25.08 1.77 20.71
C ASN A 50 26.47 2.40 20.44
N ASN A 51 26.93 2.27 19.19
CA ASN A 51 28.29 2.57 18.73
C ASN A 51 28.41 3.88 17.92
N GLU A 52 27.48 4.84 18.06
CA GLU A 52 27.54 6.10 17.32
C GLU A 52 28.71 6.95 17.83
N ALA A 53 29.73 7.13 16.98
CA ALA A 53 30.90 7.93 17.31
C ALA A 53 30.52 9.42 17.48
N PRO A 54 31.07 10.14 18.47
CA PRO A 54 30.81 11.57 18.62
C PRO A 54 31.27 12.36 17.38
N PRO A 55 30.61 13.47 17.02
CA PRO A 55 31.06 14.35 15.95
C PRO A 55 32.51 14.83 16.18
N GLY A 56 33.44 14.40 15.33
CA GLY A 56 34.84 14.84 15.36
C GLY A 56 35.86 13.80 15.87
N GLU A 57 35.43 12.59 16.25
CA GLU A 57 36.33 11.45 16.47
C GLU A 57 36.12 10.43 15.34
N SER A 58 37.03 10.37 14.36
CA SER A 58 36.93 9.40 13.26
C SER A 58 36.98 7.96 13.78
N PRO A 59 36.18 7.03 13.23
CA PRO A 59 36.36 5.61 13.53
C PRO A 59 37.75 5.16 13.05
N PRO A 60 38.39 4.22 13.76
CA PRO A 60 39.70 3.71 13.37
C PRO A 60 39.59 2.97 12.03
N PRO A 61 40.60 3.07 11.13
CA PRO A 61 40.70 2.18 9.99
C PRO A 61 40.83 0.73 10.48
N SER A 62 40.07 -0.18 9.89
CA SER A 62 40.20 -1.62 10.14
C SER A 62 41.63 -2.06 9.84
N VAL A 63 42.23 -2.78 10.79
CA VAL A 63 43.58 -3.32 10.66
C VAL A 63 43.56 -4.41 9.58
N GLY A 64 43.92 -4.04 8.35
CA GLY A 64 43.93 -4.96 7.20
C GLY A 64 44.38 -4.35 5.87
N ASP A 65 44.21 -3.04 5.65
CA ASP A 65 44.43 -2.45 4.33
C ASP A 65 45.65 -1.52 4.28
N GLU A 66 46.85 -2.11 4.41
CA GLU A 66 48.07 -1.46 3.91
C GLU A 66 48.16 -1.69 2.39
N GLU A 67 47.40 -0.93 1.59
CA GLU A 67 47.69 -0.56 0.18
C GLU A 67 46.47 0.12 -0.47
N ALA A 68 46.18 1.39 -0.16
CA ALA A 68 45.27 2.22 -0.98
C ALA A 68 45.42 3.74 -0.73
N GLU A 69 46.61 4.31 -0.92
CA GLU A 69 46.72 5.74 -1.24
C GLU A 69 46.78 5.89 -2.77
N GLU A 70 45.63 6.12 -3.41
CA GLU A 70 45.42 6.91 -4.65
C GLU A 70 44.07 6.55 -5.31
N ALA A 71 42.98 7.23 -4.94
CA ALA A 71 41.83 7.50 -5.83
C ALA A 71 40.85 8.48 -5.16
N ALA A 72 41.11 9.78 -5.30
CA ALA A 72 40.04 10.77 -5.17
C ALA A 72 39.19 10.71 -6.46
N GLY A 73 38.12 9.91 -6.41
CA GLY A 73 37.14 9.77 -7.48
C GLY A 73 35.74 9.96 -6.91
N ASP A 74 34.96 10.77 -7.62
CA ASP A 74 33.59 11.17 -7.28
C ASP A 74 32.67 9.94 -7.12
N GLY A 75 32.45 9.52 -5.88
CA GLY A 75 31.60 8.37 -5.51
C GLY A 75 30.24 8.85 -5.01
N GLU A 76 29.20 8.24 -5.57
CA GLU A 76 27.80 8.40 -5.18
C GLU A 76 27.61 8.09 -3.68
N ASP A 77 26.64 8.76 -3.08
CA ASP A 77 26.19 8.63 -1.69
C ASP A 77 25.67 7.18 -1.44
N GLU A 78 26.59 6.23 -1.31
CA GLU A 78 26.32 4.89 -0.81
C GLU A 78 26.13 5.01 0.70
N GLY A 79 24.90 4.77 1.16
CA GLY A 79 24.57 4.73 2.59
C GLY A 79 25.49 3.76 3.36
N PRO A 80 25.54 3.88 4.70
CA PRO A 80 26.51 3.19 5.54
C PRO A 80 26.56 1.69 5.22
N SER A 81 27.78 1.20 5.02
CA SER A 81 28.06 -0.15 4.57
C SER A 81 27.65 -1.18 5.63
N GLU A 82 27.46 -2.44 5.21
CA GLU A 82 27.13 -3.56 6.11
C GLU A 82 28.15 -3.76 7.27
N GLN A 83 29.33 -3.13 7.17
CA GLN A 83 30.41 -3.16 8.15
C GLN A 83 30.35 -2.03 9.20
N ASP A 84 29.51 -1.00 9.02
CA ASP A 84 29.41 0.14 9.97
C ASP A 84 28.52 -0.14 11.19
N LEU A 85 27.93 -1.33 11.27
CA LEU A 85 27.18 -1.80 12.44
C LEU A 85 28.08 -2.62 13.37
N ALA A 86 29.10 -1.98 13.96
CA ALA A 86 29.76 -2.57 15.13
C ALA A 86 28.69 -2.88 16.19
N ALA A 87 28.81 -4.03 16.87
CA ALA A 87 27.75 -4.53 17.72
C ALA A 87 27.40 -3.50 18.82
N PRO A 88 26.11 -3.12 18.97
CA PRO A 88 25.69 -2.20 20.02
C PRO A 88 26.12 -2.69 21.41
N GLY A 89 26.35 -1.80 22.39
CA GLY A 89 26.81 -2.16 23.74
C GLY A 89 25.96 -3.23 24.44
N LEU A 90 24.66 -3.30 24.16
CA LEU A 90 23.79 -4.38 24.65
C LEU A 90 24.00 -5.72 23.92
N ALA A 91 24.38 -5.71 22.64
CA ALA A 91 24.75 -6.92 21.90
C ALA A 91 26.04 -7.54 22.45
N ILE A 92 26.96 -6.73 22.98
CA ILE A 92 28.14 -7.17 23.72
C ILE A 92 27.73 -7.90 25.01
N LEU A 93 26.81 -7.34 25.80
CA LEU A 93 26.26 -8.05 26.98
C LEU A 93 25.64 -9.40 26.60
N ARG A 94 24.83 -9.45 25.53
CA ARG A 94 24.29 -10.71 25.00
C ARG A 94 25.41 -11.70 24.64
N ALA A 95 26.43 -11.25 23.92
CA ALA A 95 27.52 -12.13 23.49
C ALA A 95 28.24 -12.77 24.68
N VAL A 96 28.37 -12.05 25.80
CA VAL A 96 28.91 -12.62 27.05
C VAL A 96 28.04 -13.77 27.58
N TYR A 97 26.70 -13.59 27.63
CA TYR A 97 25.80 -14.66 28.07
C TYR A 97 25.83 -15.88 27.15
N VAL A 98 25.80 -15.66 25.83
CA VAL A 98 25.85 -16.74 24.83
C VAL A 98 27.17 -17.51 24.95
N HIS A 99 28.30 -16.80 24.98
CA HIS A 99 29.61 -17.43 25.08
C HIS A 99 29.80 -18.20 26.40
N ALA A 100 29.39 -17.62 27.53
CA ALA A 100 29.46 -18.30 28.82
C ALA A 100 28.52 -19.52 28.89
N GLY A 101 27.36 -19.45 28.23
CA GLY A 101 26.43 -20.58 28.11
C GLY A 101 27.01 -21.73 27.29
N ASP A 102 27.69 -21.42 26.19
CA ASP A 102 28.35 -22.41 25.33
C ASP A 102 29.62 -22.98 25.98
N ASN A 103 30.27 -22.22 26.86
CA ASN A 103 31.54 -22.57 27.51
C ASN A 103 31.45 -22.51 29.05
N PRO A 104 30.62 -23.36 29.70
CA PRO A 104 30.28 -23.22 31.12
C PRO A 104 31.44 -23.50 32.09
N SER A 105 32.58 -24.01 31.61
CA SER A 105 33.79 -24.21 32.43
C SER A 105 34.71 -23.00 32.48
N GLN A 106 34.54 -22.05 31.57
CA GLN A 106 35.41 -20.88 31.50
C GLN A 106 35.13 -19.91 32.65
N LYS A 107 36.18 -19.17 33.02
CA LYS A 107 36.10 -18.08 34.00
C LYS A 107 36.28 -16.73 33.33
N ILE A 108 35.63 -15.72 33.88
CA ILE A 108 35.49 -14.37 33.32
C ILE A 108 36.28 -13.37 34.15
N LEU A 109 36.98 -12.46 33.48
CA LEU A 109 37.56 -11.25 34.08
C LEU A 109 37.20 -10.04 33.22
N ILE A 110 36.75 -8.95 33.85
CA ILE A 110 36.50 -7.69 33.15
C ILE A 110 37.65 -6.73 33.45
N THR A 111 38.22 -6.13 32.42
CA THR A 111 39.29 -5.13 32.57
C THR A 111 38.86 -3.82 31.94
N GLY A 112 39.13 -2.70 32.61
CA GLY A 112 38.90 -1.36 32.05
C GLY A 112 40.21 -0.65 31.73
N HIS A 113 40.17 0.22 30.73
CA HIS A 113 41.31 1.00 30.25
C HIS A 113 40.90 2.46 30.00
N THR A 114 41.90 3.35 29.99
CA THR A 114 41.76 4.76 29.67
C THR A 114 42.86 5.22 28.71
N ASP A 115 42.67 6.37 28.08
CA ASP A 115 43.74 7.05 27.35
C ASP A 115 44.70 7.79 28.30
N THR A 116 45.77 8.39 27.74
CA THR A 116 46.86 9.03 28.50
C THR A 116 46.61 10.51 28.78
N SER A 117 45.40 11.04 28.54
CA SER A 117 45.13 12.47 28.71
C SER A 117 44.77 12.89 30.13
N GLY A 118 44.48 11.92 31.01
CA GLY A 118 44.26 12.10 32.45
C GLY A 118 45.52 11.84 33.28
N GLY A 119 45.43 11.99 34.61
CA GLY A 119 46.52 11.59 35.49
C GLY A 119 46.50 10.07 35.75
N ALA A 120 47.66 9.41 35.75
CA ALA A 120 47.80 7.95 35.91
C ALA A 120 46.90 7.34 37.01
N ALA A 121 46.89 7.90 38.23
CA ALA A 121 46.07 7.38 39.33
C ALA A 121 44.56 7.57 39.11
N SER A 122 44.14 8.74 38.58
CA SER A 122 42.74 8.97 38.20
C SER A 122 42.31 8.07 37.04
N ASN A 123 43.23 7.74 36.14
CA ASN A 123 43.01 6.87 35.00
C ASN A 123 42.76 5.42 35.42
N VAL A 124 43.50 4.89 36.39
CA VAL A 124 43.21 3.59 37.01
C VAL A 124 41.83 3.57 37.66
N THR A 125 41.48 4.63 38.39
CA THR A 125 40.16 4.74 39.04
C THR A 125 39.02 4.78 38.02
N LEU A 126 39.16 5.57 36.95
CA LEU A 126 38.16 5.67 35.88
C LEU A 126 38.03 4.35 35.12
N ALA A 127 39.16 3.71 34.78
CA ALA A 127 39.20 2.38 34.19
C ALA A 127 38.44 1.35 35.04
N HIS A 128 38.66 1.34 36.36
CA HIS A 128 37.94 0.46 37.25
C HIS A 128 36.43 0.74 37.25
N LYS A 129 36.01 2.02 37.31
CA LYS A 129 34.59 2.39 37.22
C LYS A 129 33.94 1.91 35.91
N ARG A 130 34.64 1.95 34.77
CA ARG A 130 34.12 1.44 33.49
C ARG A 130 33.94 -0.08 33.50
N ALA A 131 34.93 -0.82 34.02
CA ALA A 131 34.84 -2.26 34.20
C ALA A 131 33.65 -2.64 35.11
N MET A 132 33.48 -1.91 36.21
CA MET A 132 32.38 -2.12 37.14
C MET A 132 31.02 -1.72 36.56
N SER A 133 30.94 -0.62 35.80
CA SER A 133 29.72 -0.24 35.07
C SER A 133 29.26 -1.36 34.13
N PHE A 134 30.19 -1.91 33.34
CA PHE A 134 29.88 -3.06 32.48
C PHE A 134 29.44 -4.29 33.29
N LYS A 135 30.17 -4.61 34.38
CA LYS A 135 29.83 -5.71 35.29
C LYS A 135 28.43 -5.56 35.89
N HIS A 136 28.08 -4.38 36.39
CA HIS A 136 26.80 -4.13 37.04
C HIS A 136 25.64 -4.22 36.03
N ALA A 137 25.83 -3.73 34.80
CA ALA A 137 24.88 -3.96 33.71
C ALA A 137 24.74 -5.45 33.38
N LEU A 138 25.87 -6.18 33.30
CA LEU A 138 25.90 -7.61 33.04
C LEU A 138 25.22 -8.44 34.14
N LEU A 139 25.28 -8.02 35.41
CA LEU A 139 24.68 -8.76 36.52
C LEU A 139 23.29 -8.26 36.92
N GLY A 140 22.80 -7.19 36.31
CA GLY A 140 21.53 -6.58 36.71
C GLY A 140 21.61 -5.89 38.09
N GLU A 141 22.80 -5.46 38.50
CA GLU A 141 23.06 -4.76 39.78
C GLU A 141 22.71 -3.28 39.61
N LYS A 142 21.40 -2.98 39.63
CA LYS A 142 20.83 -1.66 39.27
C LYS A 142 21.38 -0.52 40.12
N ASP A 143 21.34 -0.65 41.44
CA ASP A 143 21.69 0.43 42.35
C ASP A 143 23.18 0.81 42.23
N GLU A 144 24.03 -0.21 42.07
CA GLU A 144 25.47 -0.05 41.86
C GLU A 144 25.78 0.59 40.50
N TRP A 145 25.06 0.19 39.44
CA TRP A 145 25.20 0.82 38.12
C TRP A 145 24.78 2.29 38.14
N VAL A 146 23.63 2.59 38.76
CA VAL A 146 23.10 3.96 38.91
C VAL A 146 24.09 4.83 39.68
N ALA A 147 24.71 4.33 40.74
CA ALA A 147 25.70 5.07 41.51
C ALA A 147 26.93 5.46 40.65
N ILE A 148 27.37 4.59 39.74
CA ILE A 148 28.46 4.90 38.81
C ILE A 148 28.01 5.92 37.75
N ALA A 149 26.84 5.72 37.15
CA ALA A 149 26.32 6.61 36.11
C ALA A 149 26.08 8.03 36.65
N ASP A 150 25.37 8.17 37.78
CA ASP A 150 25.13 9.46 38.42
C ASP A 150 26.44 10.16 38.84
N GLY A 151 27.41 9.40 39.34
CA GLY A 151 28.68 9.92 39.81
C GLY A 151 29.75 10.20 38.75
N GLN A 152 29.64 9.66 37.53
CA GLN A 152 30.67 9.73 36.49
C GLN A 152 30.10 9.69 35.06
N HIS A 153 29.12 10.55 34.76
CA HIS A 153 28.59 10.75 33.41
C HIS A 153 29.00 12.09 32.78
N ARG A 154 28.69 12.23 31.49
CA ARG A 154 28.68 13.44 30.67
C ARG A 154 27.28 13.68 30.12
N VAL A 155 27.00 14.90 29.65
CA VAL A 155 25.70 15.21 29.06
C VAL A 155 25.48 14.44 27.76
N GLU A 156 26.55 14.29 26.98
CA GLU A 156 26.57 13.48 25.76
C GLU A 156 26.18 12.01 25.99
N ASP A 157 26.40 11.45 27.19
CA ASP A 157 26.02 10.07 27.48
C ASP A 157 24.50 9.87 27.41
N TYR A 158 23.74 10.66 28.17
CA TYR A 158 22.29 10.52 28.17
C TYR A 158 21.64 11.13 26.93
N GLN A 159 22.25 12.11 26.26
CA GLN A 159 21.78 12.54 24.94
C GLN A 159 21.81 11.37 23.94
N GLN A 160 22.94 10.66 23.86
CA GLN A 160 23.05 9.50 22.98
C GLN A 160 22.11 8.36 23.38
N ILE A 161 21.96 8.09 24.69
CA ILE A 161 21.00 7.09 25.17
C ILE A 161 19.56 7.47 24.78
N LEU A 162 19.16 8.74 24.94
CA LEU A 162 17.82 9.21 24.59
C LEU A 162 17.56 9.15 23.09
N GLU A 163 18.53 9.55 22.27
CA GLU A 163 18.49 9.38 20.82
C GLU A 163 18.35 7.90 20.43
N TRP A 164 19.10 7.02 21.09
CA TRP A 164 18.99 5.57 20.89
C TRP A 164 17.61 5.03 21.31
N ILE A 165 17.08 5.39 22.48
CA ILE A 165 15.75 4.97 22.95
C ILE A 165 14.66 5.45 21.97
N SER A 166 14.76 6.71 21.51
CA SER A 166 13.89 7.26 20.46
C SER A 166 13.87 6.35 19.23
N LYS A 167 15.05 5.92 18.76
CA LYS A 167 15.19 5.01 17.61
C LYS A 167 14.63 3.61 17.91
N VAL A 168 14.94 2.99 19.05
CA VAL A 168 14.57 1.59 19.37
C VAL A 168 13.08 1.42 19.65
N TRP A 169 12.46 2.41 20.27
CA TRP A 169 11.04 2.40 20.62
C TRP A 169 10.16 3.29 19.74
N ALA A 170 10.73 3.99 18.74
CA ALA A 170 10.00 4.99 17.95
C ALA A 170 9.29 6.02 18.86
N ALA A 171 10.00 6.49 19.88
CA ALA A 171 9.49 7.36 20.94
C ALA A 171 9.95 8.81 20.76
N ASP A 172 9.12 9.78 21.14
CA ASP A 172 9.43 11.22 21.03
C ASP A 172 10.38 11.70 22.15
N CYS A 173 11.54 11.09 22.29
CA CYS A 173 12.56 11.45 23.29
C CYS A 173 13.91 11.80 22.66
N ASP A 174 13.93 12.17 21.38
CA ASP A 174 15.14 12.60 20.70
C ASP A 174 15.59 14.00 21.20
N PRO A 175 16.84 14.16 21.70
CA PRO A 175 17.38 15.46 22.05
C PRO A 175 17.72 16.35 20.84
N ASP A 176 17.56 15.85 19.62
CA ASP A 176 17.87 16.50 18.33
C ASP A 176 19.36 16.86 18.24
N GLY A 177 20.18 15.84 18.50
CA GLY A 177 21.65 15.84 18.44
C GLY A 177 22.36 15.65 19.78
N VAL A 178 23.64 15.26 19.71
CA VAL A 178 24.56 15.09 20.84
C VAL A 178 25.59 16.22 20.82
N ASP A 179 25.44 17.20 21.72
CA ASP A 179 26.30 18.40 21.79
C ASP A 179 26.99 18.57 23.15
N ASN A 180 26.77 17.64 24.09
CA ASN A 180 27.28 17.66 25.46
C ASN A 180 26.82 18.90 26.26
N VAL A 181 25.70 19.52 25.88
CA VAL A 181 25.09 20.67 26.57
C VAL A 181 23.66 20.33 27.00
N HIS A 182 23.38 20.50 28.30
CA HIS A 182 22.02 20.32 28.81
C HIS A 182 21.22 21.61 28.52
N GLY A 183 20.61 21.66 27.34
CA GLY A 183 19.76 22.76 26.90
C GLY A 183 18.26 22.40 26.86
N PRO A 184 17.39 23.32 26.40
CA PRO A 184 15.94 23.11 26.37
C PRO A 184 15.47 21.89 25.58
N LYS A 185 16.18 21.52 24.49
CA LYS A 185 15.87 20.32 23.70
C LYS A 185 16.10 19.05 24.53
N THR A 186 17.24 18.99 25.22
CA THR A 186 17.61 17.91 26.13
C THR A 186 16.65 17.81 27.31
N THR A 187 16.26 18.93 27.94
CA THR A 187 15.25 18.94 29.01
C THR A 187 13.93 18.33 28.54
N ARG A 188 13.40 18.75 27.37
CA ARG A 188 12.18 18.19 26.79
C ARG A 188 12.31 16.68 26.51
N ALA A 189 13.43 16.25 25.94
CA ALA A 189 13.70 14.85 25.66
C ALA A 189 13.69 13.99 26.95
N VAL A 190 14.26 14.51 28.04
CA VAL A 190 14.24 13.85 29.36
C VAL A 190 12.82 13.80 29.93
N GLU A 191 12.05 14.89 29.89
CA GLU A 191 10.65 14.91 30.35
C GLU A 191 9.78 13.89 29.58
N ASN A 192 9.96 13.82 28.26
CA ASN A 192 9.26 12.87 27.41
C ASN A 192 9.67 11.42 27.75
N PHE A 193 10.96 11.16 27.99
CA PHE A 193 11.43 9.85 28.44
C PHE A 193 10.89 9.46 29.81
N GLN A 194 10.93 10.36 30.80
CA GLN A 194 10.39 10.12 32.15
C GLN A 194 8.89 9.79 32.10
N THR A 195 8.14 10.53 31.29
CA THR A 195 6.71 10.28 31.04
C THR A 195 6.50 8.89 30.42
N LEU A 196 7.23 8.58 29.35
CA LEU A 196 7.16 7.27 28.68
C LEU A 196 7.49 6.12 29.64
N TYR A 197 8.53 6.28 30.46
CA TYR A 197 8.95 5.29 31.43
C TYR A 197 7.86 5.03 32.48
N ASN A 198 7.27 6.08 33.06
CA ASN A 198 6.16 5.93 34.01
C ASN A 198 4.98 5.16 33.39
N GLU A 199 4.66 5.40 32.12
CA GLU A 199 3.62 4.66 31.41
C GLU A 199 3.96 3.18 31.15
N GLU A 200 5.16 2.90 30.63
CA GLU A 200 5.59 1.57 30.19
C GLU A 200 5.99 0.64 31.35
N PHE A 201 6.49 1.20 32.45
CA PHE A 201 6.94 0.43 33.62
C PHE A 201 5.96 0.49 34.79
N GLU A 202 4.84 1.22 34.66
CA GLU A 202 3.91 1.49 35.76
C GLU A 202 4.66 2.10 36.97
N ALA A 203 5.58 3.00 36.68
CA ALA A 203 6.42 3.69 37.66
C ALA A 203 5.87 5.10 37.96
N ASP A 204 6.48 5.75 38.96
CA ASP A 204 6.10 7.11 39.41
C ASP A 204 7.37 7.90 39.76
N ILE A 205 8.30 8.02 38.80
CA ILE A 205 9.47 8.90 38.94
C ILE A 205 9.10 10.35 38.62
N GLY A 206 9.87 11.30 39.14
CA GLY A 206 9.68 12.72 38.80
C GLY A 206 9.83 13.00 37.31
N VAL A 207 8.88 13.76 36.73
CA VAL A 207 8.98 14.31 35.36
C VAL A 207 9.46 15.75 35.46
N ASP A 208 10.77 15.94 35.61
CA ASP A 208 11.42 17.22 35.92
C ASP A 208 12.50 17.63 34.90
N GLY A 209 12.75 16.80 33.88
CA GLY A 209 13.77 17.05 32.88
C GLY A 209 15.20 16.87 33.40
N VAL A 210 15.39 16.34 34.61
CA VAL A 210 16.69 16.13 35.25
C VAL A 210 17.09 14.66 35.19
N VAL A 211 18.33 14.39 34.79
CA VAL A 211 18.89 13.04 34.78
C VAL A 211 19.57 12.75 36.12
N GLY A 212 18.76 12.43 37.14
CA GLY A 212 19.23 12.00 38.47
C GLY A 212 19.11 10.48 38.67
N PRO A 213 19.29 9.98 39.92
CA PRO A 213 19.27 8.54 40.22
C PRO A 213 18.01 7.80 39.75
N GLU A 214 16.83 8.43 39.83
CA GLU A 214 15.58 7.84 39.34
C GLU A 214 15.59 7.67 37.81
N THR A 215 16.04 8.69 37.07
CA THR A 215 16.15 8.66 35.60
C THR A 215 17.22 7.67 35.14
N TRP A 216 18.36 7.58 35.84
CA TRP A 216 19.37 6.53 35.57
C TRP A 216 18.83 5.13 35.85
N GLY A 217 18.05 4.98 36.92
CA GLY A 217 17.35 3.73 37.21
C GLY A 217 16.35 3.35 36.13
N ALA A 218 15.65 4.33 35.56
CA ALA A 218 14.76 4.11 34.43
C ALA A 218 15.52 3.66 33.18
N ILE A 219 16.63 4.32 32.83
CA ILE A 219 17.51 3.92 31.72
C ILE A 219 17.99 2.48 31.90
N PHE A 220 18.40 2.11 33.12
CA PHE A 220 18.83 0.75 33.42
C PHE A 220 17.74 -0.29 33.16
N ASP A 221 16.50 0.00 33.56
CA ASP A 221 15.38 -0.91 33.33
C ASP A 221 15.08 -1.06 31.82
N VAL A 222 15.24 0.02 31.04
CA VAL A 222 15.18 -0.05 29.56
C VAL A 222 16.29 -0.95 29.01
N TYR A 223 17.53 -0.83 29.50
CA TYR A 223 18.64 -1.71 29.09
C TYR A 223 18.30 -3.18 29.35
N MET A 224 17.72 -3.50 30.52
CA MET A 224 17.33 -4.88 30.85
C MET A 224 16.19 -5.39 29.97
N GLU A 225 15.19 -4.55 29.67
CA GLU A 225 14.10 -4.91 28.75
C GLU A 225 14.63 -5.25 27.36
N ILE A 226 15.49 -4.40 26.80
CA ILE A 226 16.07 -4.62 25.47
C ILE A 226 17.02 -5.82 25.48
N LEU A 227 17.83 -5.99 26.52
CA LEU A 227 18.71 -7.14 26.67
C LEU A 227 17.93 -8.47 26.69
N ALA A 228 16.78 -8.51 27.39
CA ALA A 228 15.89 -9.67 27.38
C ALA A 228 15.33 -9.92 25.96
N ASP A 229 14.86 -8.87 25.27
CA ASP A 229 14.33 -8.98 23.91
C ASP A 229 15.36 -9.53 22.89
N ILE A 230 16.64 -9.12 22.99
CA ILE A 230 17.70 -9.63 22.11
C ILE A 230 18.22 -11.02 22.49
N LEU A 231 18.02 -11.44 23.75
CA LEU A 231 18.27 -12.80 24.21
C LEU A 231 17.10 -13.75 23.88
N ASP A 232 15.96 -13.22 23.41
CA ASP A 232 14.71 -13.95 23.18
C ASP A 232 14.19 -14.61 24.47
N VAL A 233 14.27 -13.87 25.58
CA VAL A 233 13.80 -14.26 26.92
C VAL A 233 12.96 -13.15 27.54
N ASP A 234 12.17 -13.49 28.55
CA ASP A 234 11.50 -12.48 29.37
C ASP A 234 12.46 -11.90 30.43
N VAL A 235 12.22 -10.67 30.90
CA VAL A 235 13.10 -9.99 31.88
C VAL A 235 13.28 -10.79 33.17
N ASP A 236 12.25 -11.54 33.60
CA ASP A 236 12.29 -12.41 34.78
C ASP A 236 13.16 -13.67 34.58
N GLN A 237 13.56 -13.97 33.35
CA GLN A 237 14.47 -15.07 32.99
C GLN A 237 15.95 -14.62 32.94
N LEU A 238 16.24 -13.31 32.90
CA LEU A 238 17.62 -12.80 32.96
C LEU A 238 18.45 -13.32 34.16
N PRO A 239 17.90 -13.53 35.37
CA PRO A 239 18.64 -14.17 36.46
C PRO A 239 19.20 -15.55 36.11
N ALA A 240 18.52 -16.33 35.27
CA ALA A 240 19.02 -17.64 34.83
C ALA A 240 20.19 -17.52 33.85
N GLU A 241 20.17 -16.50 32.98
CA GLU A 241 21.29 -16.15 32.11
C GLU A 241 22.52 -15.70 32.92
N ARG A 242 22.31 -14.86 33.93
CA ARG A 242 23.37 -14.39 34.85
C ARG A 242 24.02 -15.50 35.65
N ALA A 243 23.26 -16.54 36.02
CA ALA A 243 23.79 -17.69 36.73
C ALA A 243 24.80 -18.53 35.92
N LYS A 244 24.88 -18.33 34.60
CA LYS A 244 25.88 -18.98 33.73
C LYS A 244 27.27 -18.37 33.88
N LEU A 245 27.35 -17.13 34.36
CA LEU A 245 28.59 -16.36 34.47
C LEU A 245 29.41 -16.85 35.67
N LYS A 246 30.70 -17.11 35.46
CA LYS A 246 31.63 -17.53 36.51
C LYS A 246 32.83 -16.59 36.49
N PHE A 247 32.95 -15.75 37.51
CA PHE A 247 34.11 -14.85 37.58
C PHE A 247 35.36 -15.60 38.05
N LEU A 248 36.50 -15.12 37.58
CA LEU A 248 37.81 -15.62 37.97
C LEU A 248 38.03 -15.49 39.49
N ASP A 249 37.68 -14.33 40.02
CA ASP A 249 37.71 -13.97 41.44
C ASP A 249 36.56 -12.98 41.69
N ASP A 250 35.58 -13.36 42.51
CA ASP A 250 34.40 -12.52 42.78
C ASP A 250 34.78 -11.17 43.42
N SER A 251 35.89 -11.11 44.17
CA SER A 251 36.40 -9.87 44.77
C SER A 251 37.12 -8.95 43.77
N LYS A 252 37.47 -9.50 42.60
CA LYS A 252 38.17 -8.81 41.51
C LYS A 252 37.51 -9.08 40.16
N ALA A 253 36.19 -9.20 40.14
CA ALA A 253 35.41 -9.48 38.93
C ALA A 253 35.64 -8.43 37.83
N GLY A 254 35.90 -7.18 38.22
CA GLY A 254 36.33 -6.08 37.36
C GLY A 254 37.59 -5.40 37.92
N VAL A 255 38.60 -5.17 37.07
CA VAL A 255 39.86 -4.50 37.43
C VAL A 255 40.14 -3.30 36.53
N GLY A 256 40.77 -2.26 37.08
CA GLY A 256 41.16 -1.06 36.32
C GLY A 256 42.63 -1.09 35.95
N CYS A 257 42.95 -1.15 34.66
CA CYS A 257 44.34 -1.11 34.20
C CYS A 257 44.83 0.31 33.89
N GLY A 258 43.92 1.29 33.80
CA GLY A 258 44.24 2.68 33.51
C GLY A 258 44.89 2.86 32.14
N GLU A 259 45.95 3.65 32.08
CA GLU A 259 46.68 3.98 30.85
C GLU A 259 47.91 3.08 30.61
N HIS A 260 48.12 2.05 31.43
CA HIS A 260 49.37 1.28 31.43
C HIS A 260 49.54 0.35 30.21
N PHE A 261 48.45 -0.02 29.54
CA PHE A 261 48.46 -0.91 28.38
C PHE A 261 47.76 -0.27 27.17
N PRO A 262 48.33 0.82 26.63
CA PRO A 262 47.79 1.49 25.45
C PRO A 262 47.96 0.58 24.22
N VAL A 263 46.89 0.45 23.45
CA VAL A 263 46.88 -0.27 22.16
C VAL A 263 47.17 0.67 21.00
N ASP A 264 46.80 1.94 21.16
CA ASP A 264 47.06 3.02 20.22
C ASP A 264 48.15 3.95 20.75
N LEU A 265 49.15 4.24 19.90
CA LEU A 265 50.33 5.07 20.19
C LEU A 265 51.05 4.72 21.52
N PRO A 266 51.53 3.48 21.69
CA PRO A 266 52.19 3.07 22.94
C PRO A 266 53.42 3.93 23.25
N GLY A 267 53.51 4.42 24.49
CA GLY A 267 54.59 5.28 24.97
C GLY A 267 54.38 6.79 24.78
N VAL A 268 53.22 7.21 24.28
CA VAL A 268 52.87 8.64 24.10
C VAL A 268 51.89 9.10 25.19
N ASP A 269 52.34 10.04 26.02
CA ASP A 269 51.56 10.61 27.12
C ASP A 269 50.73 11.85 26.69
N GLY A 270 49.68 12.17 27.43
CA GLY A 270 48.85 13.37 27.23
C GLY A 270 47.91 13.31 26.01
N ARG A 271 47.58 12.13 25.50
CA ARG A 271 46.80 11.96 24.26
C ARG A 271 45.42 11.38 24.53
N ARG A 272 44.42 11.95 23.85
CA ARG A 272 43.10 11.34 23.71
C ARG A 272 43.17 10.28 22.62
N SER A 273 42.71 9.08 22.95
CA SER A 273 42.61 7.98 22.00
C SER A 273 41.35 7.19 22.32
N ALA A 274 40.44 7.12 21.34
CA ALA A 274 39.24 6.32 21.48
C ALA A 274 39.64 4.87 21.78
N LEU A 275 40.45 4.23 20.92
CA LEU A 275 40.93 2.85 21.08
C LEU A 275 41.48 2.51 22.47
N ASN A 276 42.12 3.45 23.16
CA ASN A 276 42.63 3.23 24.52
C ASN A 276 41.52 3.25 25.61
N ARG A 277 40.39 3.93 25.37
CA ARG A 277 39.22 4.00 26.25
C ARG A 277 38.29 2.79 26.11
N ARG A 278 38.78 1.58 26.39
CA ARG A 278 38.02 0.33 26.19
C ARG A 278 37.74 -0.40 27.50
N CYS A 279 36.76 -1.30 27.47
CA CYS A 279 36.71 -2.42 28.42
C CYS A 279 36.92 -3.72 27.66
N GLN A 280 37.35 -4.77 28.34
CA GLN A 280 37.50 -6.10 27.76
C GLN A 280 36.88 -7.12 28.69
N VAL A 281 36.18 -8.09 28.12
CA VAL A 281 35.71 -9.28 28.82
C VAL A 281 36.60 -10.43 28.39
N LEU A 282 37.37 -10.96 29.33
CA LEU A 282 38.32 -12.04 29.10
C LEU A 282 37.76 -13.35 29.62
N PHE A 283 37.86 -14.40 28.80
CA PHE A 283 37.45 -15.77 29.16
C PHE A 283 38.66 -16.69 29.19
N PHE A 284 38.76 -17.51 30.23
CA PHE A 284 39.88 -18.43 30.44
C PHE A 284 39.36 -19.85 30.66
N ASP A 285 39.91 -20.82 29.93
CA ASP A 285 39.68 -22.23 30.20
C ASP A 285 40.32 -22.64 31.55
N PRO A 286 39.82 -23.71 32.19
CA PRO A 286 40.43 -24.22 33.42
C PRO A 286 41.93 -24.53 33.24
N GLY A 287 42.77 -23.90 34.06
CA GLY A 287 44.23 -23.99 34.01
C GLY A 287 44.93 -22.89 33.20
N GLU A 288 44.17 -22.06 32.46
CA GLU A 288 44.67 -20.93 31.69
C GLU A 288 44.50 -19.59 32.44
N GLU A 289 44.06 -19.61 33.69
CA GLU A 289 43.73 -18.37 34.41
C GLU A 289 44.97 -17.55 34.79
N PRO A 290 44.95 -16.21 34.64
CA PRO A 290 46.05 -15.33 35.04
C PRO A 290 46.11 -15.14 36.57
N LEU A 291 47.30 -14.84 37.09
CA LEU A 291 47.45 -14.29 38.44
C LEU A 291 47.08 -12.80 38.44
N LEU A 292 46.36 -12.36 39.48
CA LEU A 292 45.87 -10.98 39.63
C LEU A 292 46.71 -10.14 40.61
N ASP A 293 48.00 -10.47 40.76
CA ASP A 293 48.93 -9.75 41.63
C ASP A 293 49.17 -8.30 41.17
N CYS A 294 49.02 -8.05 39.86
CA CYS A 294 49.05 -6.70 39.31
C CYS A 294 47.90 -5.79 39.80
N HIS A 295 46.84 -6.34 40.40
CA HIS A 295 45.72 -5.56 40.92
C HIS A 295 45.53 -5.84 42.42
N PRO A 296 46.38 -5.29 43.30
CA PRO A 296 46.30 -5.53 44.74
C PRO A 296 45.06 -4.87 45.38
N ALA A 297 44.51 -3.82 44.74
CA ALA A 297 43.29 -3.12 45.14
C ALA A 297 42.56 -2.58 43.90
N ALA A 298 41.29 -2.21 44.06
CA ALA A 298 40.43 -1.71 42.99
C ALA A 298 40.98 -0.48 42.24
N ASP A 299 41.71 0.39 42.94
CA ASP A 299 42.28 1.64 42.44
C ASP A 299 43.79 1.55 42.15
N GLN A 300 44.36 0.34 42.10
CA GLN A 300 45.79 0.11 41.89
C GLN A 300 46.05 -0.91 40.79
N CYS A 301 46.94 -0.53 39.86
CA CYS A 301 47.48 -1.41 38.82
C CYS A 301 49.01 -1.34 38.86
N ASN A 302 49.67 -2.48 39.09
CA ASN A 302 51.11 -2.64 38.97
C ASN A 302 51.44 -3.32 37.62
N PRO A 303 51.80 -2.56 36.57
CA PRO A 303 51.96 -3.11 35.23
C PRO A 303 53.09 -4.13 35.12
N ASP A 304 54.15 -4.02 35.93
CA ASP A 304 55.29 -4.93 35.91
C ASP A 304 54.94 -6.36 36.37
N GLN A 305 53.80 -6.54 37.05
CA GLN A 305 53.31 -7.83 37.53
C GLN A 305 52.12 -8.37 36.69
N CYS A 306 51.80 -7.73 35.57
CA CYS A 306 50.58 -8.04 34.82
C CYS A 306 50.76 -9.23 33.87
N GLU A 307 50.27 -10.40 34.26
CA GLU A 307 50.27 -11.59 33.38
C GLU A 307 49.29 -11.47 32.20
N ILE A 308 48.30 -10.57 32.27
CA ILE A 308 47.25 -10.43 31.26
C ILE A 308 47.81 -9.78 29.98
N TYR A 309 48.46 -8.62 30.12
CA TYR A 309 48.90 -7.80 28.97
C TYR A 309 50.40 -7.87 28.70
N GLU A 310 51.15 -8.57 29.53
CA GLU A 310 52.51 -8.94 29.19
C GLU A 310 52.47 -9.94 28.03
N LYS A 311 52.86 -9.50 26.83
CA LYS A 311 52.81 -10.23 25.55
C LYS A 311 53.46 -11.62 25.58
N ARG A 312 54.22 -11.89 26.63
CA ARG A 312 54.97 -13.11 26.89
C ARG A 312 54.15 -14.20 27.59
N PHE A 313 52.98 -13.91 28.15
CA PHE A 313 52.17 -14.87 28.91
C PHE A 313 50.92 -15.36 28.15
N HIS A 314 50.02 -14.44 27.79
CA HIS A 314 48.72 -14.79 27.19
C HIS A 314 48.63 -14.42 25.71
N PHE A 315 47.98 -15.29 24.95
CA PHE A 315 47.44 -14.99 23.63
C PHE A 315 45.91 -15.00 23.69
N PHE A 316 45.27 -13.93 23.21
CA PHE A 316 43.81 -13.81 23.23
C PHE A 316 43.22 -13.97 21.84
N TRP A 317 42.25 -14.86 21.72
CA TRP A 317 41.42 -15.02 20.53
C TRP A 317 40.22 -14.06 20.60
N PRO A 318 40.03 -13.19 19.61
CA PRO A 318 38.88 -12.28 19.60
C PRO A 318 37.57 -13.07 19.47
N ILE A 319 36.54 -12.63 20.19
CA ILE A 319 35.16 -13.04 20.04
C ILE A 319 34.42 -11.90 19.36
N ASP A 320 33.97 -12.14 18.13
CA ASP A 320 33.18 -11.16 17.39
C ASP A 320 31.70 -11.26 17.81
N PRO A 321 31.12 -10.20 18.42
CA PRO A 321 29.71 -10.18 18.75
C PRO A 321 28.85 -10.17 17.48
N GLU A 322 27.83 -11.02 17.41
CA GLU A 322 26.86 -11.01 16.32
C GLU A 322 26.14 -9.64 16.28
N PRO A 323 26.16 -8.91 15.15
CA PRO A 323 25.52 -7.61 15.04
C PRO A 323 24.00 -7.79 15.04
N ILE A 324 23.34 -7.35 16.11
CA ILE A 324 21.87 -7.37 16.22
C ILE A 324 21.34 -5.96 16.00
N PRO A 325 20.53 -5.71 14.95
CA PRO A 325 19.92 -4.42 14.75
C PRO A 325 18.88 -4.15 15.85
N LEU A 326 19.24 -3.28 16.80
CA LEU A 326 18.41 -2.77 17.89
C LEU A 326 17.41 -1.73 17.37
N LEU A 327 16.49 -2.15 16.51
CA LEU A 327 15.53 -1.26 15.87
C LEU A 327 14.11 -1.80 16.03
N PRO A 328 13.08 -0.92 15.98
CA PRO A 328 11.73 -1.27 16.41
C PRO A 328 11.24 -2.51 15.68
N ARG A 329 10.60 -3.42 16.41
CA ARG A 329 9.79 -4.47 15.80
C ARG A 329 8.49 -3.83 15.37
N TYR A 330 8.18 -3.88 14.08
CA TYR A 330 6.91 -3.40 13.57
C TYR A 330 5.97 -4.56 13.25
N ARG A 331 4.66 -4.32 13.38
CA ARG A 331 3.62 -5.11 12.74
C ARG A 331 2.82 -4.21 11.82
N LEU A 332 2.49 -4.73 10.65
CA LEU A 332 1.78 -4.03 9.61
C LEU A 332 0.48 -4.76 9.29
N ASP A 333 -0.62 -4.03 9.30
CA ASP A 333 -1.88 -4.46 8.71
C ASP A 333 -2.28 -3.59 7.53
N VAL A 334 -3.04 -4.17 6.61
CA VAL A 334 -3.49 -3.49 5.39
C VAL A 334 -4.97 -3.71 5.19
N GLU A 335 -5.70 -2.62 5.08
CA GLU A 335 -7.15 -2.63 4.89
C GLU A 335 -7.60 -1.61 3.83
N LEU A 336 -8.88 -1.64 3.52
CA LEU A 336 -9.50 -0.68 2.63
C LEU A 336 -9.76 0.62 3.40
N GLY A 337 -9.27 1.75 2.88
CA GLY A 337 -9.60 3.07 3.42
C GLY A 337 -11.06 3.46 3.14
N ASP A 338 -11.48 4.60 3.67
CA ASP A 338 -12.84 5.13 3.46
C ASP A 338 -13.03 5.62 2.02
N ILE A 339 -13.73 4.82 1.20
CA ILE A 339 -14.04 5.15 -0.20
C ILE A 339 -15.01 6.34 -0.30
N ASP A 340 -15.97 6.48 0.63
CA ASP A 340 -16.97 7.55 0.59
C ASP A 340 -16.32 8.92 0.74
N LYS A 341 -15.28 9.01 1.58
CA LYS A 341 -14.47 10.22 1.81
C LYS A 341 -13.65 10.67 0.62
N LEU A 342 -13.51 9.86 -0.45
CA LEU A 342 -12.87 10.31 -1.69
C LEU A 342 -13.74 11.29 -2.49
N ALA A 343 -15.07 11.24 -2.30
CA ALA A 343 -16.04 12.09 -2.97
C ALA A 343 -16.33 13.36 -2.17
N THR A 344 -16.74 14.43 -2.85
CA THR A 344 -17.14 15.70 -2.22
C THR A 344 -18.18 15.45 -1.11
N PRO A 345 -18.06 16.07 0.08
CA PRO A 345 -19.04 15.95 1.14
C PRO A 345 -20.44 16.37 0.69
N ILE A 346 -21.46 15.63 1.13
CA ILE A 346 -22.86 15.97 0.86
C ILE A 346 -23.28 17.04 1.85
N VAL A 347 -23.69 18.20 1.34
CA VAL A 347 -24.22 19.32 2.14
C VAL A 347 -25.74 19.38 2.02
N ASN A 348 -26.27 19.09 0.83
CA ASN A 348 -27.71 19.00 0.57
C ASN A 348 -28.05 17.58 0.11
N GLU A 349 -29.03 16.94 0.74
CA GLU A 349 -29.29 15.51 0.52
C GLU A 349 -30.09 15.20 -0.77
N ASN A 350 -29.89 15.98 -1.84
CA ASN A 350 -30.65 15.82 -3.09
C ASN A 350 -29.76 15.86 -4.35
N HIS A 351 -30.36 15.57 -5.50
CA HIS A 351 -29.71 15.52 -6.81
C HIS A 351 -28.95 16.79 -7.24
N ALA A 352 -29.18 17.94 -6.61
CA ALA A 352 -28.47 19.18 -6.90
C ALA A 352 -27.05 19.19 -6.33
N ASP A 353 -26.80 18.39 -5.29
CA ASP A 353 -25.53 18.33 -4.57
C ASP A 353 -24.45 17.58 -5.35
N ALA A 354 -23.22 18.12 -5.35
CA ALA A 354 -22.10 17.54 -6.08
C ALA A 354 -21.69 16.17 -5.50
N GLY A 355 -21.69 16.02 -4.18
CA GLY A 355 -21.36 14.77 -3.50
C GLY A 355 -22.35 13.65 -3.80
N VAL A 356 -23.65 13.98 -3.96
CA VAL A 356 -24.67 13.01 -4.40
C VAL A 356 -24.40 12.58 -5.84
N ARG A 357 -24.13 13.53 -6.74
CA ARG A 357 -23.88 13.23 -8.16
C ARG A 357 -22.63 12.37 -8.36
N GLU A 358 -21.53 12.69 -7.68
CA GLU A 358 -20.29 11.91 -7.75
C GLU A 358 -20.50 10.46 -7.33
N ARG A 359 -21.23 10.23 -6.24
CA ARG A 359 -21.53 8.89 -5.74
C ARG A 359 -22.47 8.13 -6.69
N LEU A 360 -23.51 8.78 -7.22
CA LEU A 360 -24.37 8.19 -8.25
C LEU A 360 -23.58 7.76 -9.49
N GLN A 361 -22.59 8.56 -9.91
CA GLN A 361 -21.70 8.16 -11.00
C GLN A 361 -20.85 6.95 -10.60
N ALA A 362 -20.25 6.95 -9.41
CA ALA A 362 -19.37 5.88 -8.93
C ALA A 362 -20.05 4.49 -8.92
N ILE A 363 -21.35 4.44 -8.63
CA ILE A 363 -22.14 3.19 -8.62
C ILE A 363 -22.94 2.95 -9.91
N GLY A 364 -22.67 3.69 -10.99
CA GLY A 364 -23.29 3.44 -12.30
C GLY A 364 -24.75 3.89 -12.44
N PHE A 365 -25.20 4.90 -11.68
CA PHE A 365 -26.51 5.53 -11.88
C PHE A 365 -26.45 6.79 -12.75
N LEU A 366 -25.32 7.48 -12.83
CA LEU A 366 -25.18 8.71 -13.63
C LEU A 366 -24.01 8.55 -14.61
N TYR A 367 -24.28 8.63 -15.91
CA TYR A 367 -23.26 8.43 -16.97
C TYR A 367 -22.92 9.72 -17.74
N SER A 368 -23.49 10.85 -17.33
CA SER A 368 -23.18 12.16 -17.94
C SER A 368 -22.03 12.85 -17.20
N PRO A 369 -21.11 13.54 -17.90
CA PRO A 369 -20.07 14.34 -17.25
C PRO A 369 -20.67 15.38 -16.28
N LEU A 370 -20.02 15.60 -15.13
CA LEU A 370 -20.53 16.53 -14.11
C LEU A 370 -20.57 17.99 -14.57
N ASN A 371 -19.80 18.34 -15.60
CA ASN A 371 -19.78 19.67 -16.22
C ASN A 371 -20.74 19.78 -17.42
N HIS A 372 -21.56 18.77 -17.72
CA HIS A 372 -22.49 18.79 -18.84
C HIS A 372 -23.59 19.85 -18.63
N ALA A 373 -23.97 20.57 -19.68
CA ALA A 373 -24.94 21.68 -19.58
C ALA A 373 -26.30 21.27 -18.99
N GLN A 374 -26.73 20.03 -19.22
CA GLN A 374 -27.99 19.46 -18.71
C GLN A 374 -27.81 18.58 -17.46
N ILE A 375 -26.69 18.71 -16.72
CA ILE A 375 -26.41 17.82 -15.58
C ILE A 375 -27.50 17.84 -14.51
N GLY A 376 -28.15 18.99 -14.27
CA GLY A 376 -29.22 19.11 -13.28
C GLY A 376 -30.41 18.20 -13.58
N ILE A 377 -30.92 18.25 -14.82
CA ILE A 377 -32.06 17.42 -15.27
C ILE A 377 -31.69 15.94 -15.20
N ARG A 378 -30.51 15.58 -15.73
CA ARG A 378 -30.06 14.18 -15.78
C ARG A 378 -29.80 13.60 -14.40
N ALA A 379 -29.26 14.41 -13.47
CA ALA A 379 -29.08 14.01 -12.07
C ALA A 379 -30.42 13.85 -11.36
N GLU A 380 -31.40 14.72 -11.62
CA GLU A 380 -32.75 14.60 -11.05
C GLU A 380 -33.42 13.27 -11.46
N GLU A 381 -33.34 12.94 -12.75
CA GLU A 381 -33.90 11.70 -13.29
C GLU A 381 -33.16 10.47 -12.75
N ALA A 382 -31.81 10.49 -12.71
CA ALA A 382 -31.02 9.43 -12.10
C ALA A 382 -31.33 9.23 -10.61
N TRP A 383 -31.55 10.32 -9.87
CA TRP A 383 -31.91 10.28 -8.46
C TRP A 383 -33.30 9.71 -8.21
N LYS A 384 -34.29 10.13 -9.01
CA LYS A 384 -35.64 9.54 -8.99
C LYS A 384 -35.59 8.05 -9.29
N HIS A 385 -34.77 7.64 -10.26
CA HIS A 385 -34.58 6.24 -10.61
C HIS A 385 -33.90 5.45 -9.46
N PHE A 386 -32.81 5.97 -8.89
CA PHE A 386 -32.15 5.40 -7.72
C PHE A 386 -33.12 5.14 -6.55
N LYS A 387 -33.92 6.15 -6.21
CA LYS A 387 -34.95 6.04 -5.16
C LYS A 387 -35.99 4.97 -5.48
N LYS A 388 -36.44 4.88 -6.74
CA LYS A 388 -37.38 3.84 -7.18
C LYS A 388 -36.77 2.44 -7.03
N VAL A 389 -35.55 2.23 -7.55
CA VAL A 389 -34.88 0.93 -7.56
C VAL A 389 -34.67 0.38 -6.14
N PHE A 390 -34.29 1.25 -5.20
CA PHE A 390 -34.03 0.85 -3.82
C PHE A 390 -35.19 1.14 -2.85
N ASN A 391 -36.37 1.45 -3.37
CA ASN A 391 -37.58 1.74 -2.60
C ASN A 391 -37.34 2.77 -1.46
N LYS A 392 -36.75 3.91 -1.80
CA LYS A 392 -36.47 5.02 -0.88
C LYS A 392 -37.45 6.16 -1.14
N ASN A 393 -38.25 6.51 -0.13
CA ASN A 393 -39.35 7.46 -0.28
C ASN A 393 -38.92 8.92 -0.04
N ASP A 394 -37.81 9.13 0.65
CA ASP A 394 -37.26 10.43 1.01
C ASP A 394 -35.77 10.51 0.65
N ASP A 395 -35.26 11.73 0.64
CA ASP A 395 -33.91 12.08 0.20
C ASP A 395 -32.84 11.66 1.23
N ALA A 396 -33.13 11.77 2.53
CA ALA A 396 -32.19 11.40 3.60
C ALA A 396 -31.92 9.89 3.62
N SER A 397 -32.98 9.06 3.56
CA SER A 397 -32.83 7.60 3.52
C SER A 397 -32.17 7.12 2.22
N ALA A 398 -32.35 7.85 1.12
CA ALA A 398 -31.67 7.60 -0.14
C ALA A 398 -30.17 7.92 -0.06
N VAL A 399 -29.79 9.05 0.54
CA VAL A 399 -28.37 9.42 0.73
C VAL A 399 -27.66 8.43 1.65
N ALA A 400 -28.28 8.02 2.76
CA ALA A 400 -27.70 7.02 3.65
C ALA A 400 -27.43 5.70 2.91
N HIS A 401 -28.39 5.25 2.08
CA HIS A 401 -28.21 4.04 1.27
C HIS A 401 -27.19 4.23 0.15
N LEU A 402 -27.07 5.42 -0.44
CA LEU A 402 -26.08 5.73 -1.46
C LEU A 402 -24.66 5.60 -0.91
N ARG A 403 -24.39 6.14 0.29
CA ARG A 403 -23.09 6.00 0.97
C ARG A 403 -22.74 4.54 1.24
N ASP A 404 -23.67 3.80 1.87
CA ASP A 404 -23.50 2.36 2.12
C ASP A 404 -23.22 1.59 0.82
N ARG A 405 -23.96 1.89 -0.26
CA ARG A 405 -23.76 1.23 -1.55
C ARG A 405 -22.38 1.53 -2.15
N VAL A 406 -21.88 2.76 -2.04
CA VAL A 406 -20.53 3.11 -2.51
C VAL A 406 -19.47 2.30 -1.79
N GLU A 407 -19.53 2.22 -0.45
CA GLU A 407 -18.56 1.47 0.33
C GLU A 407 -18.59 -0.05 0.05
N GLN A 408 -19.79 -0.61 -0.10
CA GLN A 408 -19.99 -2.06 -0.24
C GLN A 408 -19.76 -2.58 -1.67
N LEU A 409 -20.00 -1.73 -2.69
CA LEU A 409 -20.02 -2.17 -4.09
C LEU A 409 -18.65 -2.06 -4.77
N ILE A 410 -17.94 -0.93 -4.58
CA ILE A 410 -16.74 -0.59 -5.36
C ILE A 410 -15.66 -1.64 -5.17
N VAL A 411 -15.35 -2.01 -3.93
CA VAL A 411 -14.59 -3.21 -3.63
C VAL A 411 -15.55 -4.19 -2.96
N ASP A 412 -15.60 -5.42 -3.47
CA ASP A 412 -16.60 -6.41 -3.05
C ASP A 412 -16.65 -6.58 -1.53
N GLN A 413 -17.76 -6.13 -0.93
CA GLN A 413 -18.05 -6.17 0.50
C GLN A 413 -17.07 -5.34 1.35
N LYS A 414 -16.64 -4.17 0.86
CA LYS A 414 -15.78 -3.21 1.58
C LYS A 414 -14.49 -3.83 2.16
N ALA A 415 -13.92 -4.84 1.49
CA ALA A 415 -12.75 -5.54 2.01
C ALA A 415 -11.79 -5.97 0.91
N LEU A 416 -10.49 -5.74 1.15
CA LEU A 416 -9.43 -6.23 0.29
C LEU A 416 -9.40 -7.77 0.30
N PRO A 417 -9.03 -8.41 -0.81
CA PRO A 417 -8.91 -9.87 -0.87
C PRO A 417 -7.73 -10.34 0.02
N PRO A 418 -7.91 -11.38 0.85
CA PRO A 418 -6.80 -12.10 1.47
C PRO A 418 -5.85 -12.70 0.43
N LYS A 419 -4.60 -12.98 0.82
CA LYS A 419 -3.60 -13.60 -0.08
C LYS A 419 -4.13 -14.91 -0.67
N GLY A 420 -4.07 -15.03 -2.00
CA GLY A 420 -4.58 -16.20 -2.74
C GLY A 420 -6.07 -16.15 -3.08
N GLU A 421 -6.82 -15.15 -2.60
CA GLU A 421 -8.22 -14.93 -2.97
C GLU A 421 -8.37 -13.83 -4.03
N LEU A 422 -9.52 -13.82 -4.70
CA LEU A 422 -9.89 -12.82 -5.70
C LEU A 422 -11.15 -12.09 -5.30
N LYS A 423 -11.17 -10.76 -5.46
CA LYS A 423 -12.38 -9.95 -5.29
C LYS A 423 -12.64 -9.02 -6.46
N LYS A 424 -13.91 -8.70 -6.68
CA LYS A 424 -14.33 -7.73 -7.70
C LYS A 424 -13.99 -6.31 -7.27
N LEU A 425 -13.37 -5.57 -8.16
CA LEU A 425 -13.22 -4.13 -8.14
C LEU A 425 -14.13 -3.55 -9.21
N ARG A 426 -15.21 -2.91 -8.79
CA ARG A 426 -16.25 -2.43 -9.70
C ARG A 426 -16.02 -1.01 -10.12
N VAL A 427 -16.14 -0.77 -11.41
CA VAL A 427 -16.11 0.55 -12.03
C VAL A 427 -17.36 0.75 -12.88
N PRO A 428 -17.87 1.97 -13.05
CA PRO A 428 -19.01 2.21 -13.94
C PRO A 428 -18.73 1.77 -15.39
N GLY A 429 -19.60 0.91 -15.93
CA GLY A 429 -19.55 0.45 -17.32
C GLY A 429 -20.38 1.34 -18.24
N ALA A 430 -19.75 2.29 -18.92
CA ALA A 430 -20.43 3.13 -19.91
C ALA A 430 -20.63 2.35 -21.23
N TYR A 431 -21.88 1.97 -21.52
CA TYR A 431 -22.29 1.55 -22.88
C TYR A 431 -23.61 2.18 -23.36
N CYS A 432 -24.22 3.09 -22.61
CA CYS A 432 -25.47 3.71 -23.02
C CYS A 432 -25.21 5.11 -23.56
N VAL A 433 -24.86 5.19 -24.85
CA VAL A 433 -24.94 6.46 -25.60
C VAL A 433 -26.41 6.84 -25.63
N THR A 434 -26.79 8.01 -25.11
CA THR A 434 -28.19 8.43 -25.25
C THR A 434 -28.44 8.75 -26.71
N PRO A 435 -29.64 8.49 -27.23
CA PRO A 435 -29.87 8.67 -28.65
C PRO A 435 -29.81 10.14 -29.14
N GLU A 436 -30.00 11.12 -28.24
CA GLU A 436 -29.73 12.55 -28.49
C GLU A 436 -28.27 12.82 -28.89
N GLN A 437 -27.34 11.93 -28.50
CA GLN A 437 -25.92 12.00 -28.87
C GLN A 437 -25.64 11.35 -30.24
N TYR A 438 -26.60 10.63 -30.82
CA TYR A 438 -26.46 9.96 -32.12
C TYR A 438 -26.89 10.86 -33.30
N THR A 439 -27.82 11.78 -33.07
CA THR A 439 -28.46 12.58 -34.14
C THR A 439 -27.79 13.95 -34.39
N ALA A 440 -26.87 14.40 -33.53
CA ALA A 440 -26.24 15.73 -33.60
C ALA A 440 -24.72 15.72 -33.89
N GLY A 441 -24.22 14.83 -34.75
CA GLY A 441 -22.86 14.99 -35.31
C GLY A 441 -21.70 14.75 -34.34
N PHE A 442 -21.79 13.77 -33.44
CA PHE A 442 -20.63 13.36 -32.64
C PHE A 442 -19.57 12.62 -33.49
N PHE A 443 -19.94 11.71 -34.41
CA PHE A 443 -19.00 11.20 -35.43
C PHE A 443 -18.90 12.11 -36.65
N GLY A 444 -18.90 13.41 -36.45
CA GLY A 444 -18.70 14.34 -37.55
C GLY A 444 -17.44 13.99 -38.35
N SER A 445 -17.60 13.58 -39.59
CA SER A 445 -17.33 14.59 -40.60
C SER A 445 -18.50 15.57 -40.52
N ASN A 446 -18.38 16.72 -39.85
CA ASN A 446 -17.16 17.46 -39.54
C ASN A 446 -17.02 17.77 -38.04
N GLY A 447 -16.38 16.89 -37.25
CA GLY A 447 -16.13 17.14 -35.82
C GLY A 447 -15.88 16.00 -34.82
N GLY A 448 -15.51 14.76 -35.20
CA GLY A 448 -14.60 13.88 -34.43
C GLY A 448 -14.79 13.61 -32.91
N GLY A 449 -16.01 13.65 -32.36
CA GLY A 449 -16.29 13.18 -31.01
C GLY A 449 -16.43 11.65 -30.99
N HIS A 450 -15.47 10.95 -30.38
CA HIS A 450 -15.57 9.50 -30.19
C HIS A 450 -16.23 9.20 -28.84
N ARG A 451 -17.12 8.19 -28.72
CA ARG A 451 -17.77 7.75 -27.45
C ARG A 451 -16.81 7.66 -26.24
N TYR A 452 -15.55 7.38 -26.55
CA TYR A 452 -14.45 7.25 -25.61
C TYR A 452 -13.95 8.57 -25.03
N THR A 453 -14.16 9.68 -25.73
CA THR A 453 -13.86 11.05 -25.26
C THR A 453 -14.85 11.48 -24.18
N GLU A 454 -16.14 11.16 -24.34
CA GLU A 454 -17.15 11.42 -23.30
C GLU A 454 -16.88 10.58 -22.05
N GLU A 455 -16.61 9.27 -22.23
CA GLU A 455 -16.23 8.40 -21.12
C GLU A 455 -15.00 8.96 -20.39
N ARG A 456 -13.92 9.31 -21.10
CA ARG A 456 -12.75 9.96 -20.50
C ARG A 456 -13.10 11.25 -19.74
N THR A 457 -14.06 12.02 -20.25
CA THR A 457 -14.51 13.26 -19.62
C THR A 457 -15.30 13.01 -18.34
N VAL A 458 -16.13 11.95 -18.28
CA VAL A 458 -16.79 11.50 -17.05
C VAL A 458 -15.75 11.19 -15.97
N TRP A 459 -14.75 10.39 -16.32
CA TRP A 459 -13.68 10.00 -15.41
C TRP A 459 -12.78 11.15 -14.95
N ARG A 460 -12.45 12.08 -15.87
CA ARG A 460 -11.65 13.26 -15.53
C ARG A 460 -12.40 14.22 -14.59
N ASN A 461 -13.70 14.39 -14.82
CA ASN A 461 -14.51 15.38 -14.11
C ASN A 461 -15.11 14.83 -12.81
N ASN A 462 -14.92 13.55 -12.52
CA ASN A 462 -15.20 12.96 -11.23
C ASN A 462 -13.90 12.35 -10.69
N PRO A 463 -13.10 13.12 -9.93
CA PRO A 463 -11.83 12.63 -9.43
C PRO A 463 -12.00 11.55 -8.35
N SER A 464 -13.19 11.13 -7.91
CA SER A 464 -13.36 10.01 -6.97
C SER A 464 -13.70 8.68 -7.66
N ILE A 465 -14.18 8.72 -8.91
CA ILE A 465 -14.59 7.54 -9.65
C ILE A 465 -13.43 6.54 -9.85
N GLY A 466 -13.71 5.27 -9.55
CA GLY A 466 -12.79 4.13 -9.66
C GLY A 466 -11.45 4.34 -8.98
N ARG A 467 -11.44 5.01 -7.83
CA ARG A 467 -10.27 5.10 -6.95
C ARG A 467 -10.49 4.27 -5.70
N VAL A 468 -9.41 3.66 -5.23
CA VAL A 468 -9.43 2.73 -4.10
C VAL A 468 -8.34 3.15 -3.10
N PRO A 469 -8.72 3.68 -1.93
CA PRO A 469 -7.75 4.02 -0.90
C PRO A 469 -7.30 2.74 -0.18
N ILE A 470 -5.98 2.52 -0.13
CA ILE A 470 -5.33 1.40 0.54
C ILE A 470 -4.67 1.97 1.81
N LEU A 471 -5.11 1.50 2.97
CA LEU A 471 -4.65 1.98 4.27
C LEU A 471 -3.65 0.98 4.85
N GLY A 472 -2.43 1.45 5.14
CA GLY A 472 -1.45 0.71 5.94
C GLY A 472 -1.50 1.18 7.38
N LYS A 473 -1.70 0.25 8.31
CA LYS A 473 -1.67 0.48 9.76
C LYS A 473 -0.40 -0.11 10.34
N LEU A 474 0.49 0.74 10.83
CA LEU A 474 1.77 0.34 11.40
C LEU A 474 1.75 0.56 12.91
N GLU A 475 2.19 -0.47 13.62
CA GLU A 475 2.42 -0.40 15.06
C GLU A 475 3.84 -0.84 15.39
N ALA A 476 4.47 -0.16 16.34
CA ALA A 476 5.75 -0.54 16.93
C ALA A 476 5.52 -1.33 18.22
N LYS A 477 6.42 -2.27 18.50
CA LYS A 477 6.42 -3.07 19.72
C LYS A 477 7.05 -2.28 20.87
N PHE A 478 6.30 -2.15 21.95
CA PHE A 478 6.73 -1.65 23.26
C PHE A 478 6.61 -2.78 24.29
N ARG A 479 7.07 -2.52 25.53
CA ARG A 479 6.97 -3.46 26.65
C ARG A 479 5.53 -3.87 26.90
N ARG A 480 4.62 -2.90 27.09
CA ARG A 480 3.21 -3.18 27.46
C ARG A 480 2.30 -3.56 26.29
N GLY A 481 2.80 -3.55 25.06
CA GLY A 481 1.97 -3.91 23.90
C GLY A 481 2.47 -3.35 22.59
N TRP A 482 1.55 -3.27 21.64
CA TRP A 482 1.78 -2.64 20.34
C TRP A 482 1.09 -1.28 20.35
N ARG A 483 1.78 -0.23 19.89
CA ARG A 483 1.26 1.13 19.80
C ARG A 483 1.44 1.66 18.38
N PRO A 484 0.59 2.60 17.90
CA PRO A 484 0.75 3.18 16.58
C PRO A 484 2.13 3.81 16.37
N ALA A 485 2.71 3.62 15.18
CA ALA A 485 4.04 4.13 14.84
C ALA A 485 3.95 5.26 13.81
N GLY A 486 4.11 6.51 14.25
CA GLY A 486 4.09 7.71 13.40
C GLY A 486 5.46 8.03 12.78
N GLY A 487 5.46 8.75 11.65
CA GLY A 487 6.67 9.21 10.96
C GLY A 487 7.44 8.11 10.21
N VAL A 488 6.86 6.92 10.03
CA VAL A 488 7.51 5.79 9.35
C VAL A 488 7.02 5.70 7.90
N THR A 489 7.96 5.59 6.96
CA THR A 489 7.65 5.45 5.54
C THR A 489 7.09 4.06 5.21
N LEU A 490 5.87 4.02 4.67
CA LEU A 490 5.31 2.81 4.05
C LEU A 490 5.34 2.91 2.53
N HIS A 491 5.72 1.80 1.90
CA HIS A 491 5.76 1.65 0.45
C HIS A 491 4.57 0.81 -0.01
N PHE A 492 3.76 1.35 -0.93
CA PHE A 492 2.62 0.66 -1.53
C PHE A 492 2.98 0.29 -2.96
N GLN A 493 3.13 -1.00 -3.23
CA GLN A 493 3.63 -1.53 -4.49
C GLN A 493 2.63 -2.48 -5.15
N LEU A 494 2.57 -2.42 -6.47
CA LEU A 494 1.88 -3.43 -7.28
C LEU A 494 2.80 -4.63 -7.52
N ASP A 495 2.30 -5.83 -7.21
CA ASP A 495 2.99 -7.10 -7.48
C ASP A 495 2.29 -7.88 -8.60
N ASP A 496 2.90 -8.99 -9.02
CA ASP A 496 2.31 -9.88 -10.01
C ASP A 496 0.98 -10.47 -9.51
N PRO A 497 -0.13 -10.27 -10.23
CA PRO A 497 -1.42 -10.76 -9.79
C PRO A 497 -1.50 -12.28 -9.85
N ASP A 498 -2.25 -12.86 -8.91
CA ASP A 498 -2.50 -14.29 -8.88
C ASP A 498 -3.29 -14.70 -10.16
N PRO A 499 -3.08 -15.93 -10.68
CA PRO A 499 -3.88 -16.45 -11.77
C PRO A 499 -5.34 -16.60 -11.32
N ILE A 500 -6.27 -16.37 -12.24
CA ILE A 500 -7.68 -16.61 -11.94
C ILE A 500 -7.95 -18.12 -11.99
N PRO A 501 -8.45 -18.76 -10.92
CA PRO A 501 -8.78 -20.18 -10.96
C PRO A 501 -9.87 -20.47 -11.99
N ALA A 502 -9.76 -21.59 -12.70
CA ALA A 502 -10.79 -22.04 -13.63
C ALA A 502 -12.15 -22.17 -12.92
N GLY A 503 -13.22 -21.62 -13.50
CA GLY A 503 -14.56 -21.67 -12.93
C GLY A 503 -14.80 -20.79 -11.68
N HIS A 504 -13.83 -19.96 -11.26
CA HIS A 504 -14.04 -18.99 -10.18
C HIS A 504 -15.21 -18.03 -10.51
N ALA A 505 -15.86 -17.44 -9.51
CA ALA A 505 -16.95 -16.46 -9.75
C ALA A 505 -16.47 -15.20 -10.49
N CYS A 506 -15.19 -14.88 -10.34
CA CYS A 506 -14.51 -13.88 -11.15
C CYS A 506 -14.03 -14.44 -12.50
N ALA A 507 -13.94 -15.74 -12.72
CA ALA A 507 -13.58 -16.31 -14.01
C ALA A 507 -14.81 -16.33 -14.92
N ALA A 508 -14.92 -15.37 -15.83
CA ALA A 508 -15.88 -15.48 -16.90
C ALA A 508 -15.20 -16.16 -18.10
N GLU A 509 -15.81 -17.22 -18.61
CA GLU A 509 -15.35 -17.83 -19.87
C GLU A 509 -15.33 -16.76 -20.98
N PRO A 510 -14.35 -16.76 -21.89
CA PRO A 510 -14.31 -15.77 -22.95
C PRO A 510 -15.62 -15.70 -23.73
N LEU A 511 -16.12 -14.49 -23.96
CA LEU A 511 -17.24 -14.30 -24.88
C LEU A 511 -16.77 -14.76 -26.27
N ARG A 512 -17.28 -15.91 -26.74
CA ARG A 512 -16.84 -16.48 -28.01
C ARG A 512 -17.08 -15.47 -29.13
N GLN A 513 -16.03 -15.20 -29.90
CA GLN A 513 -16.14 -14.50 -31.17
C GLN A 513 -16.91 -15.40 -32.16
N ALA A 514 -18.24 -15.34 -32.13
CA ALA A 514 -19.04 -15.87 -33.22
C ALA A 514 -18.87 -14.92 -34.39
N SER A 515 -17.85 -15.14 -35.23
CA SER A 515 -17.76 -14.50 -36.54
C SER A 515 -18.89 -15.06 -37.42
N THR A 516 -20.12 -14.61 -37.21
CA THR A 516 -21.16 -14.80 -38.20
C THR A 516 -21.02 -13.67 -39.21
N THR A 517 -20.26 -13.92 -40.26
CA THR A 517 -20.50 -13.25 -41.54
C THR A 517 -21.97 -13.46 -41.87
N SER A 518 -22.77 -12.39 -41.81
CA SER A 518 -24.17 -12.45 -42.21
C SER A 518 -24.24 -12.59 -43.73
N THR A 519 -24.06 -13.80 -44.25
CA THR A 519 -24.72 -14.17 -45.49
C THR A 519 -26.19 -14.38 -45.15
N ASN A 520 -27.07 -13.62 -45.81
CA ASN A 520 -28.53 -13.61 -45.68
C ASN A 520 -29.10 -14.98 -45.25
N LYS A 521 -29.40 -15.15 -43.96
CA LYS A 521 -30.11 -16.32 -43.44
C LYS A 521 -31.60 -16.02 -43.42
N ASN A 522 -32.26 -16.19 -44.56
CA ASN A 522 -33.71 -16.10 -44.64
C ASN A 522 -34.44 -17.43 -44.30
N ASP A 523 -33.74 -18.54 -44.02
CA ASP A 523 -34.41 -19.86 -43.86
C ASP A 523 -33.90 -20.74 -42.69
N ALA A 524 -33.22 -20.19 -41.67
CA ALA A 524 -32.85 -20.99 -40.49
C ALA A 524 -33.81 -20.71 -39.31
N PRO A 525 -34.23 -21.73 -38.53
CA PRO A 525 -34.97 -21.49 -37.29
C PRO A 525 -34.14 -20.60 -36.36
N PRO A 526 -34.79 -19.76 -35.53
CA PRO A 526 -34.07 -18.83 -34.67
C PRO A 526 -33.10 -19.63 -33.81
N PRO A 527 -31.85 -19.15 -33.63
CA PRO A 527 -31.03 -19.74 -32.61
C PRO A 527 -31.73 -19.47 -31.28
N THR A 528 -32.05 -20.53 -30.54
CA THR A 528 -32.47 -20.46 -29.14
C THR A 528 -31.42 -19.79 -28.24
N ASN A 529 -30.22 -19.55 -28.80
CA ASN A 529 -29.15 -18.75 -28.25
C ASN A 529 -29.07 -17.40 -28.98
N VAL A 530 -29.30 -16.30 -28.27
CA VAL A 530 -29.08 -14.95 -28.80
C VAL A 530 -27.59 -14.77 -29.12
N THR A 531 -27.24 -14.78 -30.41
CA THR A 531 -25.88 -14.42 -30.84
C THR A 531 -25.76 -12.89 -30.84
N PHE A 532 -25.04 -12.33 -29.87
CA PHE A 532 -24.77 -10.90 -29.79
C PHE A 532 -23.79 -10.47 -30.89
N ASN A 533 -24.29 -9.78 -31.91
CA ASN A 533 -23.45 -9.20 -32.96
C ASN A 533 -23.06 -7.77 -32.56
N MET A 534 -21.93 -7.61 -31.85
CA MET A 534 -21.33 -6.30 -31.60
C MET A 534 -20.49 -5.88 -32.82
N THR A 535 -21.14 -5.56 -33.94
CA THR A 535 -20.49 -4.94 -35.11
C THR A 535 -20.06 -3.52 -34.77
N GLY A 536 -18.90 -3.43 -34.15
CA GLY A 536 -18.20 -2.24 -33.69
C GLY A 536 -16.95 -2.69 -32.94
N HIS A 537 -16.16 -3.52 -33.63
CA HIS A 537 -15.10 -4.34 -33.03
C HIS A 537 -13.97 -3.44 -32.48
N PRO A 538 -13.52 -3.64 -31.23
CA PRO A 538 -12.29 -3.06 -30.68
C PRO A 538 -11.01 -3.38 -31.47
N HIS A 539 -11.05 -4.41 -32.32
CA HIS A 539 -9.91 -4.98 -33.01
C HIS A 539 -9.00 -3.96 -33.71
N GLN A 540 -9.51 -3.04 -34.53
CA GLN A 540 -8.63 -2.15 -35.31
C GLN A 540 -7.93 -1.07 -34.46
N TYR A 541 -8.51 -0.65 -33.33
CA TYR A 541 -7.87 0.30 -32.41
C TYR A 541 -6.89 -0.39 -31.47
N VAL A 542 -7.16 -1.65 -31.11
CA VAL A 542 -6.33 -2.47 -30.24
C VAL A 542 -5.16 -3.11 -31.00
N ASP A 543 -5.36 -3.57 -32.24
CA ASP A 543 -4.32 -4.10 -33.13
C ASP A 543 -3.22 -3.07 -33.43
N GLY A 544 -3.59 -1.79 -33.59
CA GLY A 544 -2.62 -0.71 -33.82
C GLY A 544 -1.70 -0.43 -32.64
N LEU A 545 -2.07 -0.86 -31.42
CA LEU A 545 -1.30 -0.68 -30.18
C LEU A 545 -0.56 -1.96 -29.75
N ILE A 546 -0.97 -3.15 -30.19
CA ILE A 546 -0.44 -4.46 -29.75
C ILE A 546 0.81 -4.92 -30.52
N THR A 547 1.09 -4.43 -31.73
CA THR A 547 2.21 -4.93 -32.54
C THR A 547 3.62 -4.58 -32.03
N SER A 548 3.79 -4.13 -30.78
CA SER A 548 5.06 -3.66 -30.20
C SER A 548 5.46 -4.22 -28.81
N LYS A 549 5.36 -5.56 -28.61
CA LYS A 549 6.18 -6.40 -27.67
C LYS A 549 5.91 -6.30 -26.12
N PRO A 550 6.61 -7.06 -25.22
CA PRO A 550 6.60 -8.53 -24.98
C PRO A 550 6.31 -8.95 -23.49
N ASP A 551 6.17 -10.28 -23.28
CA ASP A 551 5.64 -11.06 -22.13
C ASP A 551 6.45 -11.14 -20.80
N THR A 552 7.24 -10.14 -20.39
CA THR A 552 8.11 -10.28 -19.18
C THR A 552 7.93 -9.23 -18.09
N LYS A 553 6.77 -8.55 -18.01
CA LYS A 553 6.54 -7.46 -17.04
C LYS A 553 5.35 -7.73 -16.10
N PRO A 554 5.37 -7.21 -14.86
CA PRO A 554 4.18 -7.17 -14.04
C PRO A 554 3.04 -6.48 -14.77
N LEU A 555 1.83 -7.04 -14.65
CA LEU A 555 0.64 -6.59 -15.37
C LEU A 555 0.69 -6.83 -16.91
N ALA A 556 1.66 -7.58 -17.45
CA ALA A 556 1.71 -7.89 -18.90
C ALA A 556 0.46 -8.62 -19.41
N ASN A 557 -0.19 -9.40 -18.53
CA ASN A 557 -1.46 -10.07 -18.83
C ASN A 557 -2.69 -9.16 -18.63
N ASN A 558 -2.55 -7.95 -18.09
CA ASN A 558 -3.59 -6.93 -18.02
C ASN A 558 -3.64 -6.11 -19.32
N VAL A 559 -3.74 -6.78 -20.46
CA VAL A 559 -4.14 -6.19 -21.76
C VAL A 559 -4.63 -7.36 -22.62
N HIS A 560 -5.75 -7.98 -22.25
CA HIS A 560 -6.24 -9.09 -23.06
C HIS A 560 -6.95 -8.59 -24.32
N LYS A 561 -6.35 -8.89 -25.48
CA LYS A 561 -6.76 -8.52 -26.85
C LYS A 561 -8.25 -8.74 -27.18
N ASP A 562 -8.89 -9.74 -26.56
CA ASP A 562 -10.24 -10.19 -26.93
C ASP A 562 -11.39 -9.65 -26.03
N PHE A 563 -11.12 -8.85 -24.99
CA PHE A 563 -12.15 -8.44 -24.00
C PHE A 563 -12.56 -6.95 -24.01
N GLY A 564 -12.23 -6.22 -25.09
CA GLY A 564 -12.89 -4.95 -25.40
C GLY A 564 -12.54 -3.75 -24.53
N GLY A 565 -11.31 -3.73 -23.98
CA GLY A 565 -10.79 -2.61 -23.22
C GLY A 565 -10.04 -1.53 -24.02
N LYS A 566 -10.21 -0.24 -23.66
CA LYS A 566 -9.30 0.88 -23.97
C LYS A 566 -8.45 1.35 -22.78
N ARG A 567 -7.12 1.45 -22.97
CA ARG A 567 -6.32 2.49 -22.31
C ARG A 567 -5.98 3.62 -23.28
N GLY A 568 -6.02 4.84 -22.76
CA GLY A 568 -5.44 6.00 -23.43
C GLY A 568 -3.92 5.90 -23.45
N ASP A 569 -3.34 6.50 -24.48
CA ASP A 569 -1.92 6.76 -24.74
C ASP A 569 -0.88 6.18 -23.78
N THR A 570 0.00 5.38 -24.36
CA THR A 570 1.40 5.19 -23.97
C THR A 570 1.66 4.95 -22.48
N VAL A 571 1.51 3.68 -22.06
CA VAL A 571 2.45 3.10 -21.08
C VAL A 571 3.80 2.90 -21.80
N HIS A 572 4.42 3.99 -22.24
CA HIS A 572 5.82 4.01 -22.62
C HIS A 572 6.62 4.28 -21.34
N GLY A 573 7.12 3.21 -20.76
CA GLY A 573 7.92 3.22 -19.54
C GLY A 573 7.81 1.89 -18.81
N THR A 574 8.89 1.45 -18.17
CA THR A 574 8.95 0.27 -17.30
C THR A 574 8.29 0.50 -15.94
N ASP A 575 7.74 1.68 -15.67
CA ASP A 575 7.07 2.01 -14.41
C ASP A 575 5.64 2.55 -14.63
N VAL A 576 4.65 1.93 -13.98
CA VAL A 576 3.23 2.28 -14.06
C VAL A 576 2.77 3.18 -12.90
N THR A 577 3.66 3.57 -11.99
CA THR A 577 3.35 4.32 -10.76
C THR A 577 2.39 5.50 -11.00
N LYS A 578 2.74 6.44 -11.88
CA LYS A 578 1.93 7.66 -12.11
C LYS A 578 0.59 7.41 -12.81
N ASN A 579 0.40 6.22 -13.40
CA ASN A 579 -0.81 5.84 -14.13
C ASN A 579 -1.78 5.01 -13.28
N LEU A 580 -1.29 4.38 -12.22
CA LEU A 580 -2.06 3.46 -11.36
C LEU A 580 -2.10 3.90 -9.90
N TRP A 581 -1.30 4.88 -9.51
CA TRP A 581 -1.33 5.47 -8.18
C TRP A 581 -1.53 6.97 -8.27
N GLU A 582 -2.34 7.52 -7.37
CA GLU A 582 -2.40 8.96 -7.18
C GLU A 582 -1.12 9.43 -6.46
N VAL A 583 -0.45 10.43 -7.03
CA VAL A 583 0.81 11.00 -6.51
C VAL A 583 0.67 12.52 -6.45
N GLY A 584 0.93 13.11 -5.28
CA GLY A 584 0.96 14.57 -5.11
C GLY A 584 -0.36 15.31 -5.34
N ASN A 585 -1.51 14.61 -5.29
CA ASN A 585 -2.84 15.24 -5.42
C ASN A 585 -3.58 15.21 -4.08
N ARG A 586 -3.25 16.17 -3.21
CA ARG A 586 -3.89 16.30 -1.90
C ARG A 586 -5.38 16.62 -2.05
N ARG A 587 -6.21 15.92 -1.26
CA ARG A 587 -7.68 16.10 -1.21
C ARG A 587 -8.08 16.53 0.19
N ALA A 588 -8.70 17.71 0.33
CA ALA A 588 -8.99 18.28 1.64
C ALA A 588 -9.80 17.33 2.55
N HIS A 589 -10.91 16.79 2.06
CA HIS A 589 -11.80 15.93 2.84
C HIS A 589 -11.28 14.52 3.14
N PHE A 590 -10.18 14.12 2.51
CA PHE A 590 -9.58 12.81 2.71
C PHE A 590 -8.25 12.91 3.46
N HIS A 591 -7.36 13.80 3.04
CA HIS A 591 -6.04 13.96 3.65
C HIS A 591 -6.07 14.90 4.85
N ASP A 592 -6.81 16.02 4.80
CA ASP A 592 -6.83 16.98 5.92
C ASP A 592 -7.71 16.48 7.06
N GLU A 593 -8.93 16.03 6.76
CA GLU A 593 -9.88 15.55 7.79
C GLU A 593 -9.42 14.27 8.51
N LEU A 594 -8.73 13.36 7.80
CA LEU A 594 -8.22 12.11 8.37
C LEU A 594 -6.75 12.21 8.79
N HIS A 595 -6.14 13.39 8.64
CA HIS A 595 -4.73 13.65 8.95
C HIS A 595 -3.77 12.68 8.25
N TYR A 596 -4.02 12.36 6.98
CA TYR A 596 -3.11 11.53 6.18
C TYR A 596 -2.05 12.40 5.49
N ASN A 597 -0.83 11.88 5.47
CA ASN A 597 0.27 12.45 4.70
C ASN A 597 0.09 12.16 3.20
N ASP A 598 0.65 13.04 2.37
CA ASP A 598 0.58 12.89 0.92
C ASP A 598 1.48 11.74 0.44
N SER A 599 1.04 11.03 -0.59
CA SER A 599 1.87 10.04 -1.27
C SER A 599 2.83 10.70 -2.27
N SER A 600 4.03 10.16 -2.35
CA SER A 600 5.04 10.52 -3.34
C SER A 600 5.53 9.29 -4.12
N ALA A 601 6.22 9.51 -5.24
CA ALA A 601 6.80 8.40 -5.99
C ALA A 601 7.85 7.66 -5.13
N SER A 602 7.82 6.33 -5.17
CA SER A 602 8.81 5.51 -4.49
C SER A 602 10.08 5.36 -5.33
N THR A 603 11.19 5.02 -4.67
CA THR A 603 12.40 4.49 -5.31
C THR A 603 12.17 3.08 -5.90
N HIS A 604 11.18 2.35 -5.39
CA HIS A 604 10.80 1.03 -5.90
C HIS A 604 9.90 1.17 -7.13
N THR A 605 10.09 0.28 -8.10
CA THR A 605 9.25 0.23 -9.30
C THR A 605 7.80 -0.08 -8.95
N HIS A 606 6.85 0.55 -9.64
CA HIS A 606 5.41 0.33 -9.49
C HIS A 606 4.86 0.68 -8.09
N ALA A 607 5.58 1.53 -7.36
CA ALA A 607 5.28 1.85 -5.99
C ALA A 607 5.20 3.36 -5.74
N ILE A 608 4.36 3.70 -4.76
CA ILE A 608 4.38 4.99 -4.09
C ILE A 608 4.83 4.79 -2.65
N LYS A 609 5.21 5.88 -1.99
CA LYS A 609 5.48 5.91 -0.56
C LYS A 609 4.65 6.98 0.13
N ALA A 610 4.28 6.73 1.38
CA ALA A 610 3.62 7.69 2.25
C ALA A 610 4.05 7.44 3.69
N ASP A 611 4.22 8.52 4.45
CA ASP A 611 4.65 8.44 5.85
C ASP A 611 3.43 8.23 6.74
N THR A 612 3.56 7.42 7.79
CA THR A 612 2.50 7.25 8.77
C THR A 612 2.27 8.53 9.57
N ASN A 613 1.01 8.82 9.87
CA ASN A 613 0.65 9.88 10.82
C ASN A 613 0.79 9.40 12.29
N ASP A 614 0.46 10.26 13.26
CA ASP A 614 0.55 9.95 14.70
C ASP A 614 -0.31 8.75 15.14
N GLN A 615 -1.26 8.32 14.31
CA GLN A 615 -2.08 7.13 14.52
C GLN A 615 -1.54 5.90 13.78
N GLY A 616 -0.30 5.95 13.28
CA GLY A 616 0.33 4.84 12.57
C GLY A 616 -0.27 4.56 11.19
N HIS A 617 -1.00 5.52 10.61
CA HIS A 617 -1.71 5.32 9.35
C HIS A 617 -1.01 6.00 8.18
N ALA A 618 -0.72 5.25 7.12
CA ALA A 618 -0.34 5.80 5.82
C ALA A 618 -1.29 5.32 4.73
N VAL A 619 -1.47 6.09 3.66
CA VAL A 619 -2.46 5.78 2.62
C VAL A 619 -1.89 5.91 1.21
N GLY A 620 -2.26 4.95 0.37
CA GLY A 620 -2.03 5.00 -1.08
C GLY A 620 -3.34 4.89 -1.84
N ILE A 621 -3.60 5.77 -2.81
CA ILE A 621 -4.83 5.71 -3.62
C ILE A 621 -4.54 5.01 -4.95
N LEU A 622 -5.03 3.79 -5.10
CA LEU A 622 -4.97 3.03 -6.34
C LEU A 622 -5.99 3.60 -7.34
N MET A 623 -5.54 3.86 -8.56
CA MET A 623 -6.32 4.29 -9.72
C MET A 623 -6.33 3.15 -10.76
N PRO A 624 -7.10 2.07 -10.53
CA PRO A 624 -7.20 0.96 -11.47
C PRO A 624 -7.58 1.42 -12.87
N SER A 625 -7.22 0.62 -13.87
CA SER A 625 -7.78 0.78 -15.21
C SER A 625 -9.29 0.55 -15.19
N TRP A 626 -9.98 1.00 -16.24
CA TRP A 626 -11.43 0.80 -16.36
C TRP A 626 -11.77 -0.46 -17.17
N MET A 627 -10.80 -1.36 -17.31
CA MET A 627 -10.85 -2.53 -18.18
C MET A 627 -11.33 -3.74 -17.44
N GLY A 628 -12.46 -4.28 -17.86
CA GLY A 628 -12.94 -5.54 -17.33
C GLY A 628 -11.88 -6.64 -17.51
N GLY A 629 -11.56 -7.33 -16.41
CA GLY A 629 -10.57 -8.40 -16.37
C GLY A 629 -9.16 -7.99 -15.94
N ASP A 630 -8.86 -6.70 -15.80
CA ASP A 630 -7.56 -6.27 -15.27
C ASP A 630 -7.41 -6.64 -13.80
N ARG A 631 -6.19 -7.01 -13.40
CA ARG A 631 -5.89 -7.59 -12.08
C ARG A 631 -4.82 -6.82 -11.33
N PHE A 632 -5.06 -6.55 -10.04
CA PHE A 632 -4.13 -5.82 -9.20
C PHE A 632 -3.90 -6.56 -7.90
N LYS A 633 -2.65 -6.91 -7.63
CA LYS A 633 -2.21 -7.43 -6.33
C LYS A 633 -1.31 -6.39 -5.69
N LEU A 634 -1.52 -6.16 -4.40
CA LEU A 634 -0.86 -5.12 -3.65
C LEU A 634 0.06 -5.72 -2.60
N ARG A 635 1.16 -5.02 -2.37
CA ARG A 635 2.07 -5.26 -1.28
C ARG A 635 2.41 -3.96 -0.60
N VAL A 636 2.30 -3.94 0.72
CA VAL A 636 2.70 -2.79 1.55
C VAL A 636 3.83 -3.22 2.46
N PHE A 637 4.90 -2.44 2.55
CA PHE A 637 6.07 -2.78 3.37
C PHE A 637 6.78 -1.54 3.93
N VAL A 638 7.57 -1.75 4.98
CA VAL A 638 8.43 -0.73 5.59
C VAL A 638 9.79 -0.72 4.89
N ASP A 639 10.26 0.48 4.50
CA ASP A 639 11.60 0.72 3.93
C ASP A 639 12.09 2.16 4.24
N PRO A 640 13.30 2.35 4.82
CA PRO A 640 14.22 1.33 5.31
C PRO A 640 13.65 0.60 6.53
N LEU A 641 13.97 -0.69 6.66
CA LEU A 641 13.61 -1.46 7.84
C LEU A 641 14.86 -1.67 8.67
N ARG A 642 14.80 -1.18 9.92
CA ARG A 642 15.92 -1.28 10.84
C ARG A 642 17.22 -0.71 10.24
N GLY A 643 17.14 0.51 9.70
CA GLY A 643 18.30 1.25 9.17
C GLY A 643 18.90 0.63 7.91
N ARG A 644 18.36 -0.52 7.44
CA ARG A 644 18.80 -1.23 6.25
C ARG A 644 17.77 -1.06 5.13
N PRO A 645 18.21 -0.93 3.88
CA PRO A 645 17.31 -0.99 2.73
C PRO A 645 16.48 -2.27 2.77
N SER A 646 15.18 -2.13 2.52
CA SER A 646 14.20 -3.20 2.49
C SER A 646 13.39 -3.11 1.21
N ASN A 647 13.19 -4.23 0.53
CA ASN A 647 12.30 -4.32 -0.62
C ASN A 647 11.03 -5.14 -0.32
N GLY A 648 10.76 -5.41 0.97
CA GLY A 648 9.64 -6.21 1.39
C GLY A 648 9.76 -7.72 1.08
N ARG A 649 10.88 -8.22 0.56
CA ARG A 649 11.08 -9.65 0.20
C ARG A 649 12.08 -10.41 1.07
N THR A 650 12.90 -9.70 1.84
CA THR A 650 13.94 -10.30 2.69
C THR A 650 13.33 -10.86 3.98
N LYS A 651 13.99 -11.85 4.61
CA LYS A 651 13.49 -12.52 5.82
C LYS A 651 13.08 -11.59 6.98
N PRO A 652 13.76 -10.46 7.26
CA PRO A 652 13.33 -9.57 8.35
C PRO A 652 12.22 -8.59 7.92
N ALA A 653 11.81 -8.55 6.64
CA ALA A 653 10.92 -7.52 6.13
C ALA A 653 9.56 -7.49 6.84
N VAL A 654 9.09 -6.29 7.17
CA VAL A 654 7.73 -6.04 7.66
C VAL A 654 6.87 -5.73 6.44
N VAL A 655 6.06 -6.69 6.03
CA VAL A 655 5.33 -6.66 4.77
C VAL A 655 3.96 -7.31 4.93
N LYS A 656 2.97 -6.77 4.23
CA LYS A 656 1.64 -7.34 4.07
C LYS A 656 1.29 -7.40 2.60
N GLU A 657 0.84 -8.57 2.15
CA GLU A 657 0.38 -8.80 0.78
C GLU A 657 -1.13 -9.00 0.77
N THR A 658 -1.80 -8.44 -0.24
CA THR A 658 -3.20 -8.75 -0.54
C THR A 658 -3.29 -9.95 -1.49
N GLY A 659 -4.50 -10.48 -1.67
CA GLY A 659 -4.86 -11.22 -2.86
C GLY A 659 -5.03 -10.29 -4.06
N THR A 660 -5.81 -10.72 -5.05
CA THR A 660 -5.91 -10.01 -6.31
C THR A 660 -7.30 -9.38 -6.51
N LEU A 661 -7.32 -8.06 -6.70
CA LEU A 661 -8.50 -7.33 -7.15
C LEU A 661 -8.65 -7.51 -8.66
N VAL A 662 -9.86 -7.81 -9.13
CA VAL A 662 -10.16 -7.96 -10.57
C VAL A 662 -11.19 -6.94 -10.98
N VAL A 663 -10.95 -6.18 -12.03
CA VAL A 663 -11.84 -5.11 -12.48
C VAL A 663 -13.08 -5.70 -13.16
N TRP A 664 -14.25 -5.23 -12.76
CA TRP A 664 -15.55 -5.53 -13.36
C TRP A 664 -16.28 -4.24 -13.69
N ARG A 665 -16.89 -4.17 -14.86
CA ARG A 665 -17.69 -2.98 -15.23
C ARG A 665 -19.14 -3.18 -14.84
N ILE A 666 -19.69 -2.26 -14.05
CA ILE A 666 -21.10 -2.28 -13.67
C ILE A 666 -21.93 -2.10 -14.94
N PHE A 667 -22.76 -3.09 -15.26
CA PHE A 667 -23.68 -3.05 -16.38
C PHE A 667 -25.10 -3.28 -15.86
N ARG A 668 -26.02 -2.40 -16.19
CA ARG A 668 -27.37 -2.47 -15.66
C ARG A 668 -28.37 -2.68 -16.77
N ILE A 669 -29.33 -3.57 -16.54
CA ILE A 669 -30.53 -3.72 -17.36
C ILE A 669 -31.70 -3.24 -16.53
N SER A 670 -32.30 -2.13 -16.95
CA SER A 670 -33.30 -1.42 -16.18
C SER A 670 -34.73 -1.83 -16.51
N LYS A 671 -35.00 -2.18 -17.77
CA LYS A 671 -36.35 -2.53 -18.23
C LYS A 671 -36.34 -3.62 -19.28
N TYR A 672 -37.37 -4.44 -19.24
CA TYR A 672 -37.74 -5.35 -20.32
C TYR A 672 -39.18 -4.99 -20.76
N LEU A 673 -39.29 -4.32 -21.89
CA LEU A 673 -40.55 -3.93 -22.49
C LEU A 673 -40.90 -4.85 -23.64
N ARG A 674 -42.18 -5.23 -23.74
CA ARG A 674 -42.73 -6.01 -24.84
C ARG A 674 -43.70 -5.18 -25.65
N TRP A 675 -43.48 -5.18 -26.95
CA TRP A 675 -44.41 -4.66 -27.93
C TRP A 675 -45.31 -5.81 -28.40
N PRO A 676 -46.56 -5.92 -27.91
CA PRO A 676 -47.43 -7.04 -28.26
C PRO A 676 -47.88 -6.98 -29.73
N TYR A 677 -48.28 -8.12 -30.27
CA TYR A 677 -49.00 -8.14 -31.55
C TYR A 677 -50.30 -7.34 -31.45
N PRO A 678 -50.68 -6.61 -32.52
CA PRO A 678 -52.00 -5.99 -32.59
C PRO A 678 -53.13 -6.99 -32.34
N ALA A 679 -54.21 -6.55 -31.71
CA ALA A 679 -55.40 -7.36 -31.51
C ALA A 679 -55.93 -7.88 -32.86
N GLY A 680 -56.24 -9.19 -32.95
CA GLY A 680 -56.72 -9.82 -34.18
C GLY A 680 -55.61 -10.30 -35.14
N THR A 681 -54.32 -10.19 -34.78
CA THR A 681 -53.22 -10.75 -35.58
C THR A 681 -53.38 -12.27 -35.73
N THR A 682 -53.46 -12.75 -36.98
CA THR A 682 -53.67 -14.17 -37.29
C THR A 682 -52.40 -15.01 -37.11
N ALA A 683 -52.55 -16.32 -36.94
CA ALA A 683 -51.40 -17.26 -36.88
C ALA A 683 -50.51 -17.16 -38.12
N GLN A 684 -51.08 -16.91 -39.31
CA GLN A 684 -50.31 -16.73 -40.54
C GLN A 684 -49.49 -15.43 -40.52
N GLN A 685 -50.03 -14.34 -39.95
CA GLN A 685 -49.30 -13.09 -39.78
C GLN A 685 -48.17 -13.23 -38.75
N LYS A 686 -48.42 -13.93 -37.64
CA LYS A 686 -47.39 -14.26 -36.65
C LYS A 686 -46.27 -15.11 -37.25
N ALA A 687 -46.61 -16.12 -38.06
CA ALA A 687 -45.62 -16.97 -38.73
C ALA A 687 -44.70 -16.17 -39.66
N ARG A 688 -45.18 -15.11 -40.31
CA ARG A 688 -44.33 -14.18 -41.09
C ARG A 688 -43.36 -13.41 -40.19
N CYS A 689 -43.72 -13.20 -38.93
CA CYS A 689 -42.92 -12.53 -37.90
C CYS A 689 -42.13 -13.50 -37.01
N TYR A 690 -41.86 -14.72 -37.50
CA TYR A 690 -41.12 -15.78 -36.78
C TYR A 690 -41.85 -16.40 -35.57
N GLY A 691 -43.17 -16.26 -35.48
CA GLY A 691 -43.99 -16.99 -34.50
C GLY A 691 -44.52 -16.11 -33.36
N ASP A 692 -44.67 -16.70 -32.17
CA ASP A 692 -45.04 -15.95 -30.96
C ASP A 692 -43.83 -15.23 -30.35
N LEU A 693 -44.09 -14.21 -29.51
CA LEU A 693 -43.04 -13.46 -28.82
C LEU A 693 -42.72 -14.14 -27.48
N ASP A 694 -41.84 -15.14 -27.51
CA ASP A 694 -41.39 -15.84 -26.30
C ASP A 694 -40.59 -14.91 -25.37
N ASP A 695 -40.72 -15.08 -24.06
CA ASP A 695 -39.95 -14.30 -23.07
C ASP A 695 -38.44 -14.54 -23.24
N PHE A 696 -37.65 -13.47 -23.18
CA PHE A 696 -36.20 -13.62 -23.12
C PHE A 696 -35.77 -14.22 -21.78
N ASP A 697 -34.85 -15.18 -21.83
CA ASP A 697 -34.16 -15.64 -20.64
C ASP A 697 -33.12 -14.59 -20.19
N MET A 698 -33.58 -13.69 -19.31
CA MET A 698 -32.77 -12.61 -18.77
C MET A 698 -31.57 -13.11 -17.94
N ASN A 699 -31.66 -14.30 -17.35
CA ASN A 699 -30.55 -14.92 -16.62
C ASN A 699 -29.49 -15.45 -17.59
N ALA A 700 -29.90 -16.06 -18.70
CA ALA A 700 -28.98 -16.44 -19.77
C ALA A 700 -28.28 -15.21 -20.37
N ILE A 701 -29.03 -14.13 -20.65
CA ILE A 701 -28.45 -12.87 -21.13
C ILE A 701 -27.43 -12.30 -20.14
N SER A 702 -27.78 -12.25 -18.85
CA SER A 702 -26.86 -11.81 -17.79
C SER A 702 -25.59 -12.66 -17.76
N THR A 703 -25.72 -13.98 -17.89
CA THR A 703 -24.60 -14.92 -17.92
C THR A 703 -23.68 -14.69 -19.11
N GLU A 704 -24.23 -14.41 -20.30
CA GLU A 704 -23.43 -14.09 -21.49
C GLU A 704 -22.69 -12.77 -21.33
N TYR A 705 -23.30 -11.71 -20.79
CA TYR A 705 -22.60 -10.44 -20.58
C TYR A 705 -21.48 -10.52 -19.53
N LYS A 706 -21.62 -11.39 -18.52
CA LYS A 706 -20.54 -11.65 -17.54
C LYS A 706 -19.26 -12.15 -18.20
N ARG A 707 -19.34 -12.86 -19.33
CA ARG A 707 -18.19 -13.30 -20.16
C ARG A 707 -17.32 -12.15 -20.70
N ALA A 708 -17.84 -10.93 -20.66
CA ALA A 708 -17.11 -9.71 -21.00
C ALA A 708 -16.72 -8.89 -19.74
N TRP A 709 -16.61 -9.54 -18.57
CA TRP A 709 -16.24 -8.88 -17.30
C TRP A 709 -17.20 -7.75 -16.89
N LEU A 710 -18.48 -7.94 -17.21
CA LEU A 710 -19.57 -7.05 -16.83
C LEU A 710 -20.29 -7.60 -15.61
N ASP A 711 -20.40 -6.80 -14.54
CA ASP A 711 -21.22 -7.16 -13.39
C ASP A 711 -22.64 -6.69 -13.66
N VAL A 712 -23.47 -7.65 -14.09
CA VAL A 712 -24.81 -7.37 -14.58
C VAL A 712 -25.80 -7.24 -13.43
N GLU A 713 -26.32 -6.04 -13.22
CA GLU A 713 -27.45 -5.76 -12.33
C GLU A 713 -28.76 -5.80 -13.12
N LEU A 714 -29.62 -6.78 -12.82
CA LEU A 714 -30.98 -6.88 -13.36
C LEU A 714 -31.97 -6.22 -12.39
N GLU A 715 -32.56 -5.10 -12.80
CA GLU A 715 -33.63 -4.45 -12.02
C GLU A 715 -34.93 -5.26 -12.09
N THR A 716 -35.82 -5.06 -11.11
CA THR A 716 -37.13 -5.74 -11.04
C THR A 716 -37.92 -5.61 -12.35
N ASP A 717 -37.94 -4.42 -12.94
CA ASP A 717 -38.65 -4.12 -14.20
C ASP A 717 -37.97 -4.75 -15.44
N ALA A 718 -36.77 -5.32 -15.29
CA ALA A 718 -36.05 -6.04 -16.33
C ALA A 718 -36.17 -7.57 -16.23
N GLN A 719 -36.66 -8.10 -15.12
CA GLN A 719 -36.73 -9.55 -14.90
C GLN A 719 -37.83 -10.23 -15.74
N SER A 720 -38.85 -9.48 -16.17
CA SER A 720 -39.97 -10.01 -16.95
C SER A 720 -40.52 -8.95 -17.90
N PRO A 721 -41.10 -9.34 -19.04
CA PRO A 721 -41.60 -8.40 -20.03
C PRO A 721 -42.81 -7.63 -19.49
N THR A 722 -42.73 -6.30 -19.53
CA THR A 722 -43.87 -5.42 -19.33
C THR A 722 -44.45 -5.02 -20.68
N ASN A 723 -45.72 -5.36 -20.93
CA ASN A 723 -46.39 -4.99 -22.18
C ASN A 723 -46.57 -3.48 -22.26
N ILE A 724 -46.18 -2.90 -23.39
CA ILE A 724 -46.48 -1.50 -23.71
C ILE A 724 -48.00 -1.36 -23.86
N THR A 725 -48.60 -0.51 -23.04
CA THR A 725 -50.04 -0.23 -23.09
C THR A 725 -50.38 0.67 -24.27
N ALA A 726 -51.66 0.66 -24.69
CA ALA A 726 -52.13 1.58 -25.73
C ALA A 726 -51.95 3.06 -25.34
N ALA A 727 -52.02 3.39 -24.05
CA ALA A 727 -51.80 4.74 -23.54
C ALA A 727 -50.33 5.16 -23.67
N GLU A 728 -49.39 4.30 -23.25
CA GLU A 728 -47.95 4.55 -23.40
C GLU A 728 -47.53 4.63 -24.86
N HIS A 729 -48.06 3.75 -25.71
CA HIS A 729 -47.83 3.78 -27.15
C HIS A 729 -48.31 5.11 -27.77
N ARG A 730 -49.50 5.60 -27.39
CA ARG A 730 -50.01 6.89 -27.85
C ARG A 730 -49.12 8.05 -27.38
N ALA A 731 -48.70 8.03 -26.12
CA ALA A 731 -47.80 9.03 -25.57
C ALA A 731 -46.43 9.05 -26.28
N ALA A 732 -45.91 7.87 -26.64
CA ALA A 732 -44.68 7.74 -27.42
C ALA A 732 -44.84 8.28 -28.85
N ILE A 733 -45.98 8.06 -29.52
CA ILE A 733 -46.28 8.68 -30.82
C ILE A 733 -46.32 10.21 -30.71
N GLN A 734 -47.03 10.73 -29.71
CA GLN A 734 -47.13 12.19 -29.50
C GLN A 734 -45.77 12.81 -29.23
N TRP A 735 -44.94 12.14 -28.44
CA TRP A 735 -43.55 12.53 -28.22
C TRP A 735 -42.76 12.56 -29.53
N ALA A 736 -42.80 11.49 -30.31
CA ALA A 736 -42.08 11.42 -31.56
C ALA A 736 -42.54 12.49 -32.56
N LYS A 737 -43.84 12.79 -32.63
CA LYS A 737 -44.37 13.87 -33.49
C LYS A 737 -43.83 15.25 -33.11
N ALA A 738 -43.63 15.50 -31.81
CA ALA A 738 -43.13 16.78 -31.31
C ALA A 738 -41.61 16.96 -31.51
N ASN A 739 -40.86 15.85 -31.59
CA ASN A 739 -39.39 15.89 -31.55
C ASN A 739 -38.72 15.45 -32.87
N ALA A 740 -39.41 14.69 -33.74
CA ALA A 740 -38.81 14.19 -34.96
C ALA A 740 -38.55 15.31 -35.98
N ALA A 741 -37.33 15.35 -36.51
CA ALA A 741 -36.91 16.31 -37.54
C ALA A 741 -36.38 15.58 -38.80
N PRO A 742 -37.27 14.95 -39.59
CA PRO A 742 -36.85 14.18 -40.77
C PRO A 742 -36.30 15.08 -41.89
N ALA A 743 -35.18 14.67 -42.47
CA ALA A 743 -34.53 15.35 -43.60
C ALA A 743 -35.05 14.84 -44.95
N THR A 744 -36.30 15.16 -45.27
CA THR A 744 -36.98 14.80 -46.54
C THR A 744 -36.74 15.83 -47.64
N SER A 745 -36.98 15.45 -48.90
CA SER A 745 -36.88 16.40 -50.03
C SER A 745 -37.95 17.49 -50.01
N GLN A 746 -39.06 17.28 -49.27
CA GLN A 746 -40.12 18.24 -49.02
C GLN A 746 -40.54 18.18 -47.54
N ARG A 747 -40.97 19.30 -46.94
CA ARG A 747 -41.40 19.32 -45.52
C ARG A 747 -42.85 18.88 -45.37
N TYR A 748 -43.09 17.72 -44.79
CA TYR A 748 -44.44 17.20 -44.50
C TYR A 748 -44.92 17.60 -43.11
N ASP A 749 -46.23 17.80 -42.95
CA ASP A 749 -46.86 18.02 -41.65
C ASP A 749 -47.06 16.69 -40.92
N LEU A 750 -46.20 16.41 -39.94
CA LEU A 750 -46.27 15.18 -39.15
C LEU A 750 -47.59 15.07 -38.36
N SER A 751 -48.22 16.19 -38.01
CA SER A 751 -49.50 16.18 -37.28
C SER A 751 -50.65 15.67 -38.14
N ALA A 752 -50.64 16.03 -39.43
CA ALA A 752 -51.62 15.61 -40.43
C ALA A 752 -51.31 14.23 -41.02
N LEU A 753 -50.03 13.87 -41.13
CA LEU A 753 -49.56 12.64 -41.74
C LEU A 753 -49.74 11.39 -40.86
N ILE A 754 -49.59 11.55 -39.54
CA ILE A 754 -49.53 10.43 -38.59
C ILE A 754 -50.82 10.38 -37.78
N LEU A 755 -51.48 9.21 -37.81
CA LEU A 755 -52.75 8.99 -37.12
C LEU A 755 -52.53 8.70 -35.62
N GLU A 756 -53.29 9.39 -34.77
CA GLU A 756 -53.32 9.13 -33.32
C GLU A 756 -54.52 8.26 -32.89
N THR A 757 -55.59 8.27 -33.68
CA THR A 757 -56.85 7.54 -33.41
C THR A 757 -56.85 6.16 -34.09
N GLY A 758 -57.30 5.12 -33.37
CA GLY A 758 -57.36 3.75 -33.89
C GLY A 758 -56.09 2.91 -33.68
N THR A 759 -55.04 3.49 -33.09
CA THR A 759 -53.76 2.80 -32.87
C THR A 759 -53.87 1.76 -31.76
N SER A 760 -53.93 0.48 -32.15
CA SER A 760 -53.62 -0.61 -31.24
C SER A 760 -52.14 -0.53 -30.85
N ALA A 761 -51.79 -0.87 -29.61
CA ALA A 761 -50.39 -1.06 -29.24
C ALA A 761 -49.78 -2.06 -30.24
N GLY A 762 -48.87 -1.60 -31.09
CA GLY A 762 -48.43 -2.44 -32.23
C GLY A 762 -48.18 -1.70 -33.52
N VAL A 763 -48.89 -0.59 -33.75
CA VAL A 763 -49.10 -0.07 -35.10
C VAL A 763 -48.86 1.43 -35.18
N ILE A 764 -47.96 1.84 -36.08
CA ILE A 764 -47.81 3.23 -36.51
C ILE A 764 -48.46 3.35 -37.88
N GLU A 765 -49.53 4.13 -37.99
CA GLU A 765 -50.25 4.33 -39.24
C GLU A 765 -49.87 5.68 -39.86
N LEU A 766 -49.45 5.62 -41.13
CA LEU A 766 -49.21 6.79 -41.97
C LEU A 766 -50.38 6.90 -42.96
N ARG A 767 -50.86 8.13 -43.17
CA ARG A 767 -51.83 8.40 -44.23
C ARG A 767 -51.21 8.09 -45.60
N THR A 768 -52.02 7.63 -46.54
CA THR A 768 -51.65 7.62 -47.97
C THR A 768 -51.54 9.06 -48.50
N ALA A 769 -50.94 9.24 -49.68
CA ALA A 769 -50.78 10.55 -50.31
C ALA A 769 -52.11 11.32 -50.43
N ALA A 770 -53.17 10.65 -50.91
CA ALA A 770 -54.50 11.25 -51.03
C ALA A 770 -55.12 11.60 -49.66
N GLN A 771 -54.95 10.75 -48.65
CA GLN A 771 -55.45 10.99 -47.30
C GLN A 771 -54.71 12.13 -46.58
N TYR A 772 -53.43 12.33 -46.88
CA TYR A 772 -52.64 13.46 -46.40
C TYR A 772 -53.09 14.76 -47.07
N ASP A 773 -53.30 14.75 -48.38
CA ASP A 773 -53.80 15.93 -49.11
C ASP A 773 -55.18 16.36 -48.62
N ALA A 774 -56.04 15.41 -48.25
CA ALA A 774 -57.34 15.69 -47.65
C ALA A 774 -57.29 16.08 -46.15
N ALA A 775 -56.15 15.89 -45.48
CA ALA A 775 -56.01 16.16 -44.05
C ALA A 775 -56.00 17.68 -43.75
N PRO A 776 -56.58 18.14 -42.61
CA PRO A 776 -56.27 19.46 -42.09
C PRO A 776 -54.80 19.52 -41.65
N LYS A 777 -54.09 20.58 -42.03
CA LYS A 777 -52.69 20.80 -41.66
C LYS A 777 -52.56 21.85 -40.56
N ALA A 778 -51.51 21.75 -39.75
CA ALA A 778 -51.17 22.68 -38.69
C ALA A 778 -50.84 24.08 -39.24
N ALA A 779 -51.20 25.11 -38.46
CA ALA A 779 -50.86 26.51 -38.71
C ALA A 779 -49.85 27.01 -37.67
N PRO A 780 -48.92 27.91 -38.04
CA PRO A 780 -48.69 28.45 -39.38
C PRO A 780 -47.98 27.45 -40.31
N ALA A 781 -48.31 27.48 -41.60
CA ALA A 781 -47.60 26.68 -42.59
C ALA A 781 -46.14 27.17 -42.76
N PRO A 782 -45.20 26.27 -43.10
CA PRO A 782 -43.83 26.68 -43.40
C PRO A 782 -43.76 27.60 -44.63
N PRO A 783 -42.67 28.37 -44.82
CA PRO A 783 -42.45 29.15 -46.04
C PRO A 783 -42.58 28.25 -47.29
N GLY A 784 -43.49 28.59 -48.20
CA GLY A 784 -43.83 27.77 -49.37
C GLY A 784 -45.06 26.85 -49.21
N GLY A 785 -45.68 26.83 -48.03
CA GLY A 785 -46.86 26.01 -47.75
C GLY A 785 -46.55 24.53 -47.52
N TRP A 786 -47.57 23.76 -47.13
CA TRP A 786 -47.45 22.30 -47.04
C TRP A 786 -47.51 21.68 -48.45
N PRO A 787 -46.66 20.70 -48.79
CA PRO A 787 -46.61 20.09 -50.11
C PRO A 787 -47.85 19.25 -50.41
N THR A 788 -48.17 19.09 -51.71
CA THR A 788 -49.17 18.13 -52.19
C THR A 788 -48.51 16.76 -52.36
N ALA A 789 -48.91 15.79 -51.52
CA ALA A 789 -48.33 14.45 -51.48
C ALA A 789 -48.65 13.62 -52.74
N SER A 790 -49.86 13.76 -53.32
CA SER A 790 -50.27 12.98 -54.50
C SER A 790 -49.47 13.32 -55.76
N GLY A 791 -48.76 14.45 -55.76
CA GLY A 791 -47.88 14.89 -56.85
C GLY A 791 -46.38 14.66 -56.59
N ASP A 792 -45.99 14.13 -55.42
CA ASP A 792 -44.58 13.87 -55.10
C ASP A 792 -44.16 12.46 -55.60
N PRO A 793 -43.33 12.34 -56.65
CA PRO A 793 -42.85 11.04 -57.13
C PRO A 793 -41.98 10.32 -56.08
N ASN A 794 -41.45 11.04 -55.09
CA ASN A 794 -40.63 10.50 -54.02
C ASN A 794 -41.41 10.31 -52.71
N TYR A 795 -42.74 10.41 -52.71
CA TYR A 795 -43.56 10.37 -51.51
C TYR A 795 -43.19 9.21 -50.58
N TRP A 796 -43.15 7.97 -51.10
CA TRP A 796 -42.82 6.79 -50.29
C TRP A 796 -41.37 6.74 -49.82
N ALA A 797 -40.42 7.27 -50.61
CA ALA A 797 -39.04 7.41 -50.16
C ALA A 797 -38.94 8.41 -48.99
N ASN A 798 -39.68 9.52 -49.08
CA ASN A 798 -39.79 10.50 -47.99
C ASN A 798 -40.50 9.91 -46.75
N MET A 799 -41.54 9.09 -46.92
CA MET A 799 -42.21 8.41 -45.81
C MET A 799 -41.29 7.44 -45.07
N SER A 800 -40.39 6.77 -45.79
CA SER A 800 -39.35 5.96 -45.14
C SER A 800 -38.44 6.81 -44.25
N VAL A 801 -37.99 7.98 -44.70
CA VAL A 801 -37.16 8.90 -43.91
C VAL A 801 -37.92 9.44 -42.69
N VAL A 802 -39.20 9.81 -42.86
CA VAL A 802 -40.09 10.22 -41.77
C VAL A 802 -40.24 9.10 -40.74
N PHE A 803 -40.52 7.88 -41.19
CA PHE A 803 -40.68 6.73 -40.32
C PHE A 803 -39.41 6.44 -39.52
N HIS A 804 -38.22 6.53 -40.12
CA HIS A 804 -36.96 6.34 -39.41
C HIS A 804 -36.76 7.41 -38.32
N ALA A 805 -36.97 8.68 -38.62
CA ALA A 805 -36.87 9.76 -37.63
C ALA A 805 -37.88 9.59 -36.48
N MET A 806 -39.12 9.21 -36.82
CA MET A 806 -40.18 8.94 -35.85
C MET A 806 -39.87 7.72 -34.98
N LYS A 807 -39.41 6.63 -35.57
CA LYS A 807 -39.03 5.40 -34.85
C LYS A 807 -37.93 5.69 -33.82
N THR A 808 -36.94 6.50 -34.20
CA THR A 808 -35.86 6.93 -33.31
C THR A 808 -36.44 7.61 -32.07
N GLU A 809 -37.20 8.70 -32.24
CA GLU A 809 -37.81 9.41 -31.09
C GLU A 809 -38.84 8.58 -30.31
N PHE A 810 -39.56 7.69 -30.98
CA PHE A 810 -40.48 6.75 -30.33
C PHE A 810 -39.72 5.80 -29.38
N LEU A 811 -38.58 5.26 -29.82
CA LEU A 811 -37.73 4.43 -28.97
C LEU A 811 -37.12 5.25 -27.82
N HIS A 812 -36.77 6.52 -28.06
CA HIS A 812 -36.25 7.41 -27.01
C HIS A 812 -37.23 7.57 -25.85
N TYR A 813 -38.53 7.68 -26.17
CA TYR A 813 -39.56 7.82 -25.15
C TYR A 813 -39.50 6.71 -24.09
N PHE A 814 -39.20 5.48 -24.50
CA PHE A 814 -39.14 4.34 -23.59
C PHE A 814 -37.81 4.25 -22.84
N SER A 815 -36.72 4.78 -23.41
CA SER A 815 -35.40 4.83 -22.79
C SER A 815 -35.13 6.07 -21.93
N LYS A 816 -35.94 7.14 -22.02
CA LYS A 816 -35.68 8.43 -21.33
C LYS A 816 -35.58 8.34 -19.80
N ASN A 817 -36.29 7.40 -19.18
CA ASN A 817 -36.22 7.16 -17.73
C ASN A 817 -35.22 6.04 -17.37
N ALA A 818 -34.46 5.55 -18.34
CA ALA A 818 -33.47 4.48 -18.18
C ALA A 818 -32.03 5.01 -18.23
N ILE A 819 -31.82 6.27 -17.81
CA ILE A 819 -30.56 7.03 -17.91
C ILE A 819 -29.36 6.28 -17.30
N SER A 820 -29.64 5.29 -16.46
CA SER A 820 -28.68 4.48 -15.72
C SER A 820 -28.54 3.03 -16.22
N GLY A 821 -29.20 2.61 -17.30
CA GLY A 821 -29.15 1.20 -17.73
C GLY A 821 -29.82 0.88 -19.07
N LEU A 822 -29.54 -0.30 -19.59
CA LEU A 822 -30.11 -0.81 -20.84
C LEU A 822 -31.61 -1.08 -20.70
N THR A 823 -32.42 -0.54 -21.61
CA THR A 823 -33.81 -0.97 -21.83
C THR A 823 -33.85 -1.97 -22.98
N ILE A 824 -34.36 -3.17 -22.71
CA ILE A 824 -34.61 -4.18 -23.73
C ILE A 824 -36.04 -3.99 -24.24
N LEU A 825 -36.19 -3.85 -25.55
CA LEU A 825 -37.48 -3.82 -26.22
C LEU A 825 -37.62 -5.05 -27.13
N GLN A 826 -38.58 -5.91 -26.83
CA GLN A 826 -38.96 -7.03 -27.69
C GLN A 826 -40.12 -6.61 -28.60
N ALA A 827 -40.00 -6.83 -29.91
CA ALA A 827 -41.03 -6.50 -30.88
C ALA A 827 -41.13 -7.54 -32.02
N PRO A 828 -42.27 -7.64 -32.73
CA PRO A 828 -42.41 -8.49 -33.91
C PRO A 828 -41.40 -8.11 -35.02
N ALA A 829 -40.80 -9.11 -35.65
CA ALA A 829 -39.61 -8.96 -36.49
C ALA A 829 -39.84 -8.59 -37.97
N VAL A 830 -41.03 -8.10 -38.36
CA VAL A 830 -41.28 -7.66 -39.75
C VAL A 830 -41.78 -6.21 -39.81
N THR A 831 -40.88 -5.31 -40.21
CA THR A 831 -41.22 -3.97 -40.71
C THR A 831 -41.38 -4.01 -42.23
N ASN A 832 -42.38 -4.74 -42.74
CA ASN A 832 -42.69 -4.67 -44.17
C ASN A 832 -43.67 -3.52 -44.40
N PHE A 833 -43.24 -2.54 -45.20
CA PHE A 833 -44.12 -1.60 -45.88
C PHE A 833 -44.95 -2.37 -46.90
N THR A 834 -45.97 -3.08 -46.45
CA THR A 834 -47.06 -3.48 -47.35
C THR A 834 -48.01 -2.29 -47.43
N PRO A 835 -48.15 -1.62 -48.60
CA PRO A 835 -49.33 -0.79 -48.80
C PRO A 835 -50.53 -1.70 -48.58
N SER A 836 -51.29 -1.45 -47.53
CA SER A 836 -52.60 -2.09 -47.40
C SER A 836 -53.45 -1.60 -48.57
N PRO A 837 -54.17 -2.48 -49.27
CA PRO A 837 -55.25 -2.04 -50.14
C PRO A 837 -56.29 -1.22 -49.37
#